data_AF-A0A661TCN2-F1
#
_entry.id   AF-A0A661TCN2-F1
#
_cell.length_a   1.000
_cell.length_b   1.000
_cell.length_c   1.000
_cell.angle_alpha   90.00
_cell.angle_beta   90.00
_cell.angle_gamma   90.00
#
_symmetry.space_group_name_H-M   'P 1'
#
loop_
_entity.id
_entity.type
_entity.pdbx_description
1 polymer ?
#
loop_
_entity_poly.entity_id
_entity_poly.type
_entity_poly.pdbx_seq_one_letter_code
_entity_poly.pdbx_strand_id
1 'polypeptide(L)'
;MPKLKPWYKVVTPREDLREGKPLDASEFAVHLDQVRDGRANEDYQNPVRFFERTFLTKSLRQMAGEVVHRLSGERTETSAVFNMATQFGGGKTHALTLLYHLASHGPKADKWSGVSTILDQAGIQEVPEAATAVFVGTEFDSIHGRGGDDGTPNRKTPWGEIAFQLSGEDGFNVVAEHEKKQVAPAGEVIRKFISKDRPCLILMDELLNYISRNRKSGLGTQLYNFVQNLSEEARGSDKIVLVASIPASELEMTAEDRSDYERFKKLLDRLGKAVIMSAESETSEIIRRRLFEWDPRYVGGDGRILLTTDAIATCNEYADWLNDNRPQIPSWFSVDHAKEAFQATYPFHPMVLSVFERKWQALPRFQQTRGILRLLALWVSHAYQQGFKGARKDPLIGLGTAPLEDPQFRSAVFEQLGESRLEGALTTDICGKRDSHAVRLDQEAVDTIKKAQLHKKVATTIFFESNGGQTKDDASLPEIRLAVAGPDMDLGNVETALEGLTDACYYLTTERNRYRFSLKENLNKRFADRRASVRDQDIDSRIREEIQKVFPAGEGVERIFFPDKSGQIPDRPVITLVILGPDQSVQETPEIRKEVETMTKEYGKSARTYKSALLWIVPESGGQLREEARKLIAWEDIRDEGLSLDESQRKQLDASIKKARRDLTESVWRTYKNIM
;
A
#
# COMPACT_ATOMS: atom_id res chain seq x y z
N MET A 1 -26.80 17.70 9.13
CA MET A 1 -26.39 16.53 8.32
C MET A 1 -26.79 15.25 9.05
N PRO A 2 -27.32 14.24 8.35
CA PRO A 2 -27.59 12.93 8.95
C PRO A 2 -26.27 12.31 9.43
N LYS A 3 -26.28 11.70 10.62
CA LYS A 3 -25.10 11.05 11.19
C LYS A 3 -24.81 9.76 10.42
N LEU A 4 -23.77 9.75 9.59
CA LEU A 4 -23.35 8.57 8.83
C LEU A 4 -22.99 7.41 9.77
N LYS A 5 -23.40 6.19 9.39
CA LYS A 5 -23.09 4.99 10.17
C LYS A 5 -21.64 4.55 9.87
N PRO A 6 -20.90 4.07 10.88
CA PRO A 6 -19.62 3.42 10.63
C PRO A 6 -19.79 2.21 9.70
N TRP A 7 -18.82 1.98 8.81
CA TRP A 7 -18.92 0.93 7.79
C TRP A 7 -19.22 -0.46 8.37
N TYR A 8 -18.62 -0.79 9.53
CA TYR A 8 -18.78 -2.09 10.20
C TYR A 8 -20.17 -2.34 10.78
N LYS A 9 -21.05 -1.32 10.79
CA LYS A 9 -22.47 -1.47 11.14
C LYS A 9 -23.37 -1.65 9.92
N VAL A 10 -22.83 -1.48 8.72
CA VAL A 10 -23.57 -1.50 7.45
C VAL A 10 -23.20 -2.73 6.63
N VAL A 11 -21.91 -3.05 6.57
CA VAL A 11 -21.38 -4.22 5.87
C VAL A 11 -20.61 -5.07 6.86
N THR A 12 -20.77 -6.38 6.70
CA THR A 12 -20.30 -7.38 7.63
C THR A 12 -19.06 -8.06 7.03
N PRO A 13 -17.86 -7.94 7.63
CA PRO A 13 -16.71 -8.74 7.22
C PRO A 13 -16.98 -10.22 7.37
N ARG A 14 -16.31 -11.05 6.58
CA ARG A 14 -16.34 -12.50 6.77
C ARG A 14 -15.94 -12.92 8.18
N GLU A 15 -16.48 -14.05 8.60
CA GLU A 15 -16.23 -14.66 9.91
C GLU A 15 -14.76 -14.73 10.32
N ASP A 16 -13.88 -15.24 9.46
CA ASP A 16 -12.43 -15.35 9.70
C ASP A 16 -11.76 -13.99 9.98
N LEU A 17 -12.16 -12.95 9.25
CA LEU A 17 -11.69 -11.58 9.48
C LEU A 17 -12.21 -11.01 10.79
N ARG A 18 -13.45 -11.33 11.18
CA ARG A 18 -14.04 -10.88 12.45
C ARG A 18 -13.35 -11.52 13.65
N GLU A 19 -13.00 -12.79 13.56
CA GLU A 19 -12.35 -13.56 14.62
C GLU A 19 -10.86 -13.22 14.78
N GLY A 20 -10.26 -12.50 13.83
CA GLY A 20 -8.84 -12.15 13.88
C GLY A 20 -7.92 -13.37 13.71
N LYS A 21 -8.39 -14.41 13.01
CA LYS A 21 -7.56 -15.58 12.69
C LYS A 21 -6.32 -15.14 11.88
N PRO A 22 -5.18 -15.85 12.00
CA PRO A 22 -4.02 -15.58 11.17
C PRO A 22 -4.39 -15.71 9.69
N LEU A 23 -4.20 -14.63 8.92
CA LEU A 23 -4.53 -14.58 7.49
C LEU A 23 -3.26 -14.85 6.69
N ASP A 24 -3.02 -16.12 6.36
CA ASP A 24 -1.92 -16.49 5.48
C ASP A 24 -2.25 -16.11 4.03
N ALA A 25 -1.26 -15.62 3.30
CA ALA A 25 -1.35 -15.42 1.86
C ALA A 25 -1.82 -16.69 1.14
N SER A 26 -1.47 -17.88 1.66
CA SER A 26 -1.86 -19.19 1.11
C SER A 26 -3.38 -19.41 1.09
N GLU A 27 -4.15 -18.84 2.02
CA GLU A 27 -5.62 -18.97 2.04
C GLU A 27 -6.29 -18.25 0.86
N PHE A 28 -5.62 -17.26 0.27
CA PHE A 28 -6.07 -16.57 -0.94
C PHE A 28 -5.56 -17.21 -2.23
N ALA A 29 -4.78 -18.29 -2.15
CA ALA A 29 -4.32 -19.05 -3.30
C ALA A 29 -5.23 -20.24 -3.57
N VAL A 30 -5.54 -20.45 -4.86
CA VAL A 30 -6.26 -21.63 -5.31
C VAL A 30 -5.24 -22.68 -5.70
N HIS A 31 -5.42 -23.92 -5.24
CA HIS A 31 -4.62 -25.06 -5.64
C HIS A 31 -5.52 -26.11 -6.30
N LEU A 32 -5.53 -26.15 -7.63
CA LEU A 32 -6.44 -27.01 -8.39
C LEU A 32 -6.26 -28.50 -8.05
N ASP A 33 -5.03 -28.96 -7.80
CA ASP A 33 -4.76 -30.35 -7.41
C ASP A 33 -5.37 -30.68 -6.03
N GLN A 34 -5.34 -29.74 -5.09
CA GLN A 34 -5.97 -29.91 -3.78
C GLN A 34 -7.50 -29.95 -3.89
N VAL A 35 -8.09 -29.15 -4.80
CA VAL A 35 -9.54 -29.18 -5.06
C VAL A 35 -9.94 -30.53 -5.62
N ARG A 36 -9.17 -31.08 -6.57
CA ARG A 36 -9.38 -32.43 -7.10
C ARG A 36 -9.33 -33.49 -6.01
N ASP A 37 -8.35 -33.41 -5.12
CA ASP A 37 -8.09 -34.41 -4.08
C ASP A 37 -8.96 -34.26 -2.81
N GLY A 38 -9.84 -33.26 -2.75
CA GLY A 38 -10.70 -33.05 -1.58
C GLY A 38 -10.00 -32.41 -0.37
N ARG A 39 -8.83 -31.79 -0.58
CA ARG A 39 -7.97 -31.23 0.48
C ARG A 39 -7.89 -29.70 0.48
N ALA A 40 -8.53 -29.03 -0.47
CA ALA A 40 -8.50 -27.57 -0.55
C ALA A 40 -9.29 -26.93 0.62
N ASN A 41 -8.98 -25.65 0.89
CA ASN A 41 -9.81 -24.84 1.78
C ASN A 41 -11.28 -24.88 1.32
N GLU A 42 -12.21 -24.90 2.26
CA GLU A 42 -13.65 -25.02 2.01
C GLU A 42 -14.18 -23.98 1.02
N ASP A 43 -13.60 -22.78 0.99
CA ASP A 43 -13.93 -21.70 0.06
C ASP A 43 -13.68 -22.04 -1.42
N TYR A 44 -12.77 -22.98 -1.69
CA TYR A 44 -12.48 -23.47 -3.03
C TYR A 44 -12.97 -24.90 -3.27
N GLN A 45 -13.03 -25.72 -2.22
CA GLN A 45 -13.48 -27.10 -2.29
C GLN A 45 -15.01 -27.20 -2.50
N ASN A 46 -15.78 -26.39 -1.78
CA ASN A 46 -17.24 -26.39 -1.89
C ASN A 46 -17.67 -25.50 -3.08
N PRO A 47 -18.29 -26.07 -4.14
CA PRO A 47 -18.64 -25.31 -5.32
C PRO A 47 -19.63 -24.17 -5.04
N VAL A 48 -20.61 -24.37 -4.15
CA VAL A 48 -21.59 -23.33 -3.82
C VAL A 48 -20.89 -22.10 -3.23
N ARG A 49 -20.03 -22.31 -2.22
CA ARG A 49 -19.24 -21.23 -1.61
C ARG A 49 -18.27 -20.58 -2.60
N PHE A 50 -17.64 -21.38 -3.46
CA PHE A 50 -16.73 -20.89 -4.48
C PHE A 50 -17.43 -19.93 -5.45
N PHE A 51 -18.63 -20.27 -5.94
CA PHE A 51 -19.39 -19.42 -6.87
C PHE A 51 -19.97 -18.17 -6.18
N GLU A 52 -20.43 -18.26 -4.93
CA GLU A 52 -20.89 -17.09 -4.17
C GLU A 52 -19.77 -16.04 -4.00
N ARG A 53 -18.53 -16.51 -3.78
CA ARG A 53 -17.35 -15.67 -3.56
C ARG A 53 -16.61 -15.28 -4.84
N THR A 54 -17.02 -15.82 -5.98
CA THR A 54 -16.43 -15.51 -7.28
C THR A 54 -17.23 -14.43 -7.98
N PHE A 55 -16.58 -13.30 -8.26
CA PHE A 55 -17.14 -12.36 -9.24
C PHE A 55 -16.87 -12.89 -10.65
N LEU A 56 -17.92 -13.14 -11.43
CA LEU A 56 -17.80 -13.58 -12.82
C LEU A 56 -17.48 -12.39 -13.72
N THR A 57 -16.19 -12.08 -13.79
CA THR A 57 -15.65 -11.08 -14.72
C THR A 57 -16.11 -11.34 -16.14
N LYS A 58 -16.14 -10.29 -16.97
CA LYS A 58 -16.49 -10.45 -18.39
C LYS A 58 -15.63 -11.52 -19.07
N SER A 59 -14.33 -11.55 -18.78
CA SER A 59 -13.37 -12.53 -19.32
C SER A 59 -13.65 -13.96 -18.84
N LEU A 60 -13.94 -14.15 -17.54
CA LEU A 60 -14.31 -15.46 -16.98
C LEU A 60 -15.61 -15.98 -17.58
N ARG A 61 -16.63 -15.13 -17.67
CA ARG A 61 -17.94 -15.50 -18.21
C ARG A 61 -17.87 -15.88 -19.68
N GLN A 62 -17.14 -15.11 -20.48
CA GLN A 62 -16.93 -15.40 -21.89
C GLN A 62 -16.21 -16.74 -22.06
N MET A 63 -15.10 -16.94 -21.35
CA MET A 63 -14.32 -18.18 -21.46
C MET A 63 -15.13 -19.40 -20.98
N ALA A 64 -15.77 -19.31 -19.81
CA ALA A 64 -16.61 -20.39 -19.30
C ALA A 64 -17.79 -20.68 -20.22
N GLY A 65 -18.40 -19.66 -20.83
CA GLY A 65 -19.46 -19.82 -21.82
C GLY A 65 -19.00 -20.57 -23.06
N GLU A 66 -17.84 -20.22 -23.62
CA GLU A 66 -17.24 -20.93 -24.76
C GLU A 66 -16.90 -22.39 -24.42
N VAL A 67 -16.38 -22.64 -23.21
CA VAL A 67 -16.09 -24.01 -22.73
C VAL A 67 -17.38 -24.83 -22.61
N VAL A 68 -18.41 -24.29 -21.96
CA VAL A 68 -19.72 -24.97 -21.79
C VAL A 68 -20.38 -25.22 -23.14
N HIS A 69 -20.34 -24.25 -24.07
CA HIS A 69 -20.86 -24.40 -25.42
C HIS A 69 -20.15 -25.54 -26.16
N ARG A 70 -18.81 -25.59 -26.09
CA ARG A 70 -18.04 -26.68 -26.70
C ARG A 70 -18.33 -28.02 -26.05
N LEU A 71 -18.38 -28.11 -24.72
CA LEU A 71 -18.71 -29.38 -24.05
C LEU A 71 -20.13 -29.87 -24.39
N SER A 72 -21.04 -28.97 -24.78
CA SER A 72 -22.39 -29.33 -25.24
C SER A 72 -22.41 -29.94 -26.65
N GLY A 73 -21.28 -29.94 -27.36
CA GLY A 73 -21.13 -30.48 -28.71
C GLY A 73 -21.23 -29.42 -29.81
N GLU A 74 -21.33 -28.14 -29.46
CA GLU A 74 -21.45 -27.05 -30.42
C GLU A 74 -20.09 -26.52 -30.85
N ARG A 75 -19.84 -26.54 -32.16
CA ARG A 75 -18.54 -26.17 -32.75
C ARG A 75 -18.42 -24.70 -33.16
N THR A 76 -19.54 -24.03 -33.40
CA THR A 76 -19.56 -22.66 -33.91
C THR A 76 -19.11 -21.68 -32.83
N GLU A 77 -18.25 -20.74 -33.21
CA GLU A 77 -17.78 -19.64 -32.33
C GLU A 77 -17.08 -20.10 -31.03
N THR A 78 -16.66 -21.37 -30.93
CA THR A 78 -15.91 -21.91 -29.78
C THR A 78 -14.50 -22.34 -30.12
N SER A 79 -13.63 -22.33 -29.11
CA SER A 79 -12.30 -22.92 -29.16
C SER A 79 -12.29 -24.25 -28.42
N ALA A 80 -11.54 -25.24 -28.92
CA ALA A 80 -11.31 -26.51 -28.22
C ALA A 80 -10.05 -26.47 -27.34
N VAL A 81 -9.16 -25.51 -27.58
CA VAL A 81 -7.90 -25.36 -26.85
C VAL A 81 -7.81 -23.91 -26.38
N PHE A 82 -7.56 -23.72 -25.09
CA PHE A 82 -7.41 -22.42 -24.46
C PHE A 82 -6.03 -22.32 -23.81
N ASN A 83 -5.28 -21.28 -24.16
CA ASN A 83 -4.01 -20.94 -23.53
C ASN A 83 -4.23 -19.82 -22.52
N MET A 84 -4.05 -20.12 -21.24
CA MET A 84 -4.22 -19.17 -20.15
C MET A 84 -2.99 -18.26 -20.06
N ALA A 85 -3.09 -17.08 -20.67
CA ALA A 85 -2.12 -16.01 -20.54
C ALA A 85 -2.58 -15.04 -19.43
N THR A 86 -1.70 -14.75 -18.48
CA THR A 86 -1.88 -13.61 -17.58
C THR A 86 -0.75 -12.67 -17.84
N GLN A 87 -1.04 -11.39 -18.01
CA GLN A 87 0.01 -10.39 -18.10
C GLN A 87 0.65 -10.16 -16.72
N PHE A 88 -0.14 -10.27 -15.62
CA PHE A 88 0.34 -10.01 -14.26
C PHE A 88 -0.45 -10.89 -13.28
N GLY A 89 0.23 -11.51 -12.32
CA GLY A 89 -0.25 -12.69 -11.59
C GLY A 89 -1.65 -12.59 -10.95
N GLY A 90 -2.48 -13.60 -11.22
CA GLY A 90 -3.80 -13.81 -10.62
C GLY A 90 -4.79 -14.44 -11.60
N GLY A 91 -5.58 -15.41 -11.15
CA GLY A 91 -6.81 -15.84 -11.85
C GLY A 91 -6.75 -17.09 -12.74
N LYS A 92 -5.58 -17.63 -13.14
CA LYS A 92 -5.53 -18.86 -13.99
C LYS A 92 -6.06 -20.08 -13.26
N THR A 93 -5.44 -20.43 -12.13
CA THR A 93 -5.85 -21.60 -11.32
C THR A 93 -7.28 -21.42 -10.79
N HIS A 94 -7.70 -20.18 -10.49
CA HIS A 94 -9.08 -19.86 -10.14
C HIS A 94 -10.05 -20.14 -11.30
N ALA A 95 -9.70 -19.73 -12.52
CA ALA A 95 -10.49 -20.00 -13.72
C ALA A 95 -10.57 -21.51 -14.04
N LEU A 96 -9.44 -22.24 -13.93
CA LEU A 96 -9.43 -23.70 -14.08
C LEU A 96 -10.31 -24.37 -13.01
N THR A 97 -10.28 -23.89 -11.77
CA THR A 97 -11.13 -24.40 -10.68
C THR A 97 -12.62 -24.14 -10.93
N LEU A 98 -12.96 -22.98 -11.51
CA LEU A 98 -14.32 -22.68 -11.95
C LEU A 98 -14.80 -23.69 -13.01
N LEU A 99 -13.98 -23.96 -14.03
CA LEU A 99 -14.31 -24.94 -15.06
C LEU A 99 -14.40 -26.36 -14.50
N TYR A 100 -13.49 -26.73 -13.60
CA TYR A 100 -13.50 -28.01 -12.90
C TYR A 100 -14.84 -28.24 -12.19
N HIS A 101 -15.32 -27.25 -11.43
CA HIS A 101 -16.58 -27.35 -10.71
C HIS A 101 -17.79 -27.44 -11.65
N LEU A 102 -17.84 -26.65 -12.73
CA LEU A 102 -18.90 -26.72 -13.74
C LEU A 102 -18.96 -28.12 -14.37
N ALA A 103 -17.85 -28.57 -14.94
CA ALA A 103 -17.76 -29.82 -15.70
C ALA A 103 -17.98 -31.07 -14.82
N SER A 104 -17.47 -31.07 -13.59
CA SER A 104 -17.54 -32.23 -12.69
C SER A 104 -18.91 -32.39 -12.00
N HIS A 105 -19.76 -31.35 -12.03
CA HIS A 105 -21.07 -31.40 -11.38
C HIS A 105 -22.25 -31.26 -12.36
N GLY A 106 -21.99 -30.89 -13.61
CA GLY A 106 -22.98 -30.84 -14.68
C GLY A 106 -24.22 -30.02 -14.29
N PRO A 107 -25.45 -30.52 -14.51
CA PRO A 107 -26.69 -29.77 -14.25
C PRO A 107 -26.89 -29.34 -12.78
N LYS A 108 -26.15 -29.91 -11.82
CA LYS A 108 -26.18 -29.42 -10.43
C LYS A 108 -25.64 -27.99 -10.33
N ALA A 109 -24.77 -27.59 -11.25
CA ALA A 109 -24.14 -26.29 -11.28
C ALA A 109 -25.10 -25.15 -11.67
N ASP A 110 -26.18 -25.45 -12.40
CA ASP A 110 -27.13 -24.47 -12.94
C ASP A 110 -27.73 -23.55 -11.85
N LYS A 111 -27.79 -24.06 -10.62
CA LYS A 111 -28.36 -23.35 -9.45
C LYS A 111 -27.35 -22.48 -8.69
N TRP A 112 -26.07 -22.55 -9.03
CA TRP A 112 -25.05 -21.79 -8.32
C TRP A 112 -25.02 -20.34 -8.79
N SER A 113 -24.59 -19.46 -7.89
CA SER A 113 -24.55 -18.01 -8.12
C SER A 113 -23.80 -17.67 -9.42
N GLY A 114 -24.49 -17.01 -10.34
CA GLY A 114 -23.92 -16.51 -11.59
C GLY A 114 -23.83 -17.52 -12.74
N VAL A 115 -24.06 -18.82 -12.51
CA VAL A 115 -23.98 -19.85 -13.57
C VAL A 115 -25.02 -19.61 -14.67
N SER A 116 -26.21 -19.09 -14.35
CA SER A 116 -27.20 -18.69 -15.35
C SER A 116 -26.63 -17.72 -16.39
N THR A 117 -25.78 -16.76 -15.98
CA THR A 117 -25.15 -15.81 -16.90
C THR A 117 -24.11 -16.47 -17.82
N ILE A 118 -23.52 -17.59 -17.40
CA ILE A 118 -22.62 -18.41 -18.22
C ILE A 118 -23.44 -19.19 -19.24
N LEU A 119 -24.56 -19.79 -18.82
CA LEU A 119 -25.49 -20.51 -19.69
C LEU A 119 -26.11 -19.60 -20.74
N ASP A 120 -26.56 -18.40 -20.36
CA ASP A 120 -27.06 -17.37 -21.27
C ASP A 120 -25.99 -16.96 -22.30
N GLN A 121 -24.74 -16.77 -21.83
CA GLN A 121 -23.60 -16.43 -22.69
C GLN A 121 -23.24 -17.58 -23.65
N ALA A 122 -23.43 -18.83 -23.21
CA ALA A 122 -23.21 -20.03 -24.01
C ALA A 122 -24.40 -20.32 -24.95
N GLY A 123 -25.59 -19.77 -24.71
CA GLY A 123 -26.81 -20.17 -25.43
C GLY A 123 -27.20 -21.63 -25.18
N ILE A 124 -26.86 -22.18 -24.02
CA ILE A 124 -27.14 -23.57 -23.62
C ILE A 124 -28.09 -23.59 -22.42
N GLN A 125 -28.90 -24.64 -22.29
CA GLN A 125 -29.90 -24.75 -21.21
C GLN A 125 -29.34 -25.26 -19.88
N GLU A 126 -28.40 -26.21 -19.93
CA GLU A 126 -27.84 -26.88 -18.75
C GLU A 126 -26.34 -27.12 -18.94
N VAL A 127 -25.57 -27.08 -17.84
CA VAL A 127 -24.13 -27.41 -17.90
C VAL A 127 -23.96 -28.92 -18.15
N PRO A 128 -23.24 -29.34 -19.20
CA PRO A 128 -23.04 -30.77 -19.47
C PRO A 128 -22.10 -31.39 -18.43
N GLU A 129 -22.46 -32.57 -17.92
CA GLU A 129 -21.55 -33.38 -17.09
C GLU A 129 -20.44 -33.98 -17.96
N ALA A 130 -19.18 -33.71 -17.60
CA ALA A 130 -18.02 -34.08 -18.39
C ALA A 130 -17.00 -34.92 -17.61
N ALA A 131 -16.33 -35.84 -18.31
CA ALA A 131 -15.11 -36.47 -17.83
C ALA A 131 -14.05 -35.39 -17.65
N THR A 132 -13.60 -35.15 -16.41
CA THR A 132 -12.66 -34.08 -16.12
C THR A 132 -11.33 -34.65 -15.69
N ALA A 133 -10.26 -34.25 -16.37
CA ALA A 133 -8.88 -34.58 -16.00
C ALA A 133 -8.10 -33.31 -15.63
N VAL A 134 -7.34 -33.39 -14.54
CA VAL A 134 -6.53 -32.31 -13.99
C VAL A 134 -5.08 -32.78 -13.88
N PHE A 135 -4.18 -32.03 -14.50
CA PHE A 135 -2.75 -32.20 -14.40
C PHE A 135 -2.10 -30.90 -13.93
N VAL A 136 -1.48 -30.91 -12.75
CA VAL A 136 -0.81 -29.73 -12.19
C VAL A 136 0.70 -29.97 -12.17
N GLY A 137 1.42 -29.16 -12.93
CA GLY A 137 2.85 -29.31 -13.14
C GLY A 137 3.69 -29.08 -11.90
N THR A 138 3.21 -28.35 -10.88
CA THR A 138 3.93 -28.21 -9.61
C THR A 138 3.88 -29.48 -8.77
N GLU A 139 2.76 -30.23 -8.80
CA GLU A 139 2.47 -31.33 -7.89
C GLU A 139 2.83 -32.72 -8.43
N PHE A 140 2.77 -32.92 -9.75
CA PHE A 140 2.97 -34.24 -10.33
C PHE A 140 4.45 -34.66 -10.30
N ASP A 141 4.73 -35.84 -9.71
CA ASP A 141 6.05 -36.47 -9.66
C ASP A 141 6.12 -37.70 -10.57
N SER A 142 7.02 -37.66 -11.57
CA SER A 142 7.25 -38.77 -12.50
C SER A 142 8.18 -39.86 -11.96
N ILE A 143 8.86 -39.64 -10.83
CA ILE A 143 9.73 -40.64 -10.22
C ILE A 143 8.88 -41.69 -9.51
N HIS A 144 8.08 -41.25 -8.55
CA HIS A 144 7.18 -42.14 -7.81
C HIS A 144 5.93 -42.48 -8.63
N GLY A 145 5.32 -41.48 -9.27
CA GLY A 145 4.01 -41.57 -9.91
C GLY A 145 2.85 -41.43 -8.93
N ARG A 146 1.63 -41.68 -9.40
CA ARG A 146 0.41 -41.74 -8.60
C ARG A 146 -0.24 -43.11 -8.69
N GLY A 147 -0.81 -43.59 -7.59
CA GLY A 147 -1.38 -44.92 -7.49
C GLY A 147 -0.32 -46.01 -7.26
N GLY A 148 -0.69 -47.27 -7.50
CA GLY A 148 0.15 -48.45 -7.27
C GLY A 148 -0.08 -49.08 -5.90
N ASP A 149 -0.16 -48.26 -4.85
CA ASP A 149 -0.35 -48.73 -3.47
C ASP A 149 -1.83 -48.74 -3.03
N ASP A 150 -2.72 -48.14 -3.82
CA ASP A 150 -4.16 -47.98 -3.57
C ASP A 150 -5.05 -48.89 -4.44
N GLY A 151 -4.44 -49.84 -5.15
CA GLY A 151 -5.13 -50.72 -6.10
C GLY A 151 -5.36 -50.11 -7.48
N THR A 152 -4.97 -48.85 -7.71
CA THR A 152 -4.99 -48.24 -9.05
C THR A 152 -3.63 -48.43 -9.75
N PRO A 153 -3.56 -48.38 -11.10
CA PRO A 153 -2.29 -48.52 -11.80
C PRO A 153 -1.32 -47.39 -11.42
N ASN A 154 -0.02 -47.68 -11.29
CA ASN A 154 0.98 -46.62 -11.06
C ASN A 154 1.18 -45.78 -12.34
N ARG A 155 0.88 -44.48 -12.25
CA ARG A 155 0.92 -43.50 -13.35
C ARG A 155 2.05 -42.52 -13.11
N LYS A 156 3.12 -42.61 -13.89
CA LYS A 156 4.33 -41.79 -13.85
C LYS A 156 4.40 -40.76 -14.97
N THR A 157 3.47 -40.80 -15.93
CA THR A 157 3.43 -39.86 -17.04
C THR A 157 2.13 -39.04 -17.09
N PRO A 158 2.16 -37.83 -17.68
CA PRO A 158 0.98 -36.99 -17.81
C PRO A 158 -0.15 -37.66 -18.60
N TRP A 159 0.18 -38.43 -19.65
CA TRP A 159 -0.82 -39.13 -20.45
C TRP A 159 -1.40 -40.34 -19.72
N GLY A 160 -0.61 -41.09 -18.94
CA GLY A 160 -1.11 -42.16 -18.09
C GLY A 160 -2.09 -41.64 -17.03
N GLU A 161 -1.75 -40.52 -16.40
CA GLU A 161 -2.59 -39.84 -15.42
C GLU A 161 -3.91 -39.32 -16.04
N ILE A 162 -3.82 -38.60 -17.16
CA ILE A 162 -5.01 -38.04 -17.84
C ILE A 162 -5.91 -39.16 -18.35
N ALA A 163 -5.35 -40.21 -18.97
CA ALA A 163 -6.14 -41.32 -19.49
C ALA A 163 -6.91 -42.04 -18.37
N PHE A 164 -6.27 -42.22 -17.21
CA PHE A 164 -6.92 -42.78 -16.02
C PHE A 164 -8.02 -41.88 -15.45
N GLN A 165 -7.80 -40.58 -15.35
CA GLN A 165 -8.83 -39.66 -14.84
C GLN A 165 -10.06 -39.58 -15.76
N LEU A 166 -9.89 -39.66 -17.08
CA LEU A 166 -11.01 -39.58 -18.02
C LEU A 166 -11.82 -40.88 -18.10
N SER A 167 -11.14 -42.03 -18.11
CA SER A 167 -11.74 -43.33 -18.47
C SER A 167 -11.31 -44.49 -17.56
N GLY A 168 -10.77 -44.21 -16.37
CA GLY A 168 -10.37 -45.22 -15.40
C GLY A 168 -9.27 -46.17 -15.90
N GLU A 169 -9.33 -47.41 -15.42
CA GLU A 169 -8.34 -48.44 -15.76
C GLU A 169 -8.33 -48.77 -17.27
N ASP A 170 -9.49 -48.74 -17.94
CA ASP A 170 -9.58 -48.93 -19.39
C ASP A 170 -8.81 -47.86 -20.17
N GLY A 171 -8.92 -46.60 -19.72
CA GLY A 171 -8.13 -45.49 -20.28
C GLY A 171 -6.64 -45.71 -20.08
N PHE A 172 -6.21 -46.11 -18.88
CA PHE A 172 -4.81 -46.41 -18.60
C PHE A 172 -4.28 -47.58 -19.45
N ASN A 173 -5.06 -48.65 -19.62
CA ASN A 173 -4.68 -49.83 -20.38
C ASN A 173 -4.35 -49.50 -21.85
N VAL A 174 -5.06 -48.54 -22.45
CA VAL A 174 -4.76 -48.02 -23.80
C VAL A 174 -3.34 -47.44 -23.91
N VAL A 175 -2.82 -46.86 -22.82
CA VAL A 175 -1.51 -46.20 -22.78
C VAL A 175 -0.47 -46.94 -21.93
N ALA A 176 -0.74 -48.16 -21.47
CA ALA A 176 0.15 -48.91 -20.57
C ALA A 176 1.57 -49.12 -21.14
N GLU A 177 1.69 -49.41 -22.43
CA GLU A 177 3.00 -49.53 -23.09
C GLU A 177 3.70 -48.16 -23.26
N HIS A 178 2.93 -47.09 -23.47
CA HIS A 178 3.44 -45.71 -23.53
C HIS A 178 3.95 -45.24 -22.17
N GLU A 179 3.23 -45.58 -21.10
CA GLU A 179 3.60 -45.37 -19.71
C GLU A 179 4.92 -46.08 -19.38
N LYS A 180 5.00 -47.39 -19.67
CA LYS A 180 6.20 -48.21 -19.43
C LYS A 180 7.45 -47.70 -20.17
N LYS A 181 7.27 -47.23 -21.41
CA LYS A 181 8.37 -46.71 -22.24
C LYS A 181 8.62 -45.21 -22.04
N GLN A 182 7.75 -44.52 -21.31
CA GLN A 182 7.79 -43.07 -21.14
C GLN A 182 7.82 -42.30 -22.47
N VAL A 183 7.07 -42.79 -23.48
CA VAL A 183 6.95 -42.17 -24.81
C VAL A 183 5.52 -41.69 -25.02
N ALA A 184 5.37 -40.43 -25.41
CA ALA A 184 4.07 -39.80 -25.62
C ALA A 184 3.23 -40.55 -26.67
N PRO A 185 1.91 -40.76 -26.42
CA PRO A 185 1.02 -41.35 -27.41
C PRO A 185 0.77 -40.40 -28.59
N ALA A 186 0.58 -40.99 -29.77
CA ALA A 186 0.10 -40.31 -30.97
C ALA A 186 -1.44 -40.19 -30.96
N GLY A 187 -1.99 -39.40 -31.87
CA GLY A 187 -3.43 -39.09 -31.95
C GLY A 187 -4.35 -40.31 -31.95
N GLU A 188 -4.01 -41.39 -32.67
CA GLU A 188 -4.79 -42.63 -32.69
C GLU A 188 -4.96 -43.29 -31.32
N VAL A 189 -3.92 -43.23 -30.48
CA VAL A 189 -3.95 -43.77 -29.13
C VAL A 189 -4.72 -42.83 -28.21
N ILE A 190 -4.55 -41.51 -28.39
CA ILE A 190 -5.28 -40.49 -27.64
C ILE A 190 -6.79 -40.62 -27.82
N ARG A 191 -7.27 -40.81 -29.06
CA ARG A 191 -8.69 -41.05 -29.36
C ARG A 191 -9.30 -42.26 -28.65
N LYS A 192 -8.49 -43.25 -28.27
CA LYS A 192 -8.97 -44.49 -27.65
C LYS A 192 -9.23 -44.34 -26.15
N PHE A 193 -8.51 -43.46 -25.44
CA PHE A 193 -8.75 -43.24 -24.01
C PHE A 193 -9.70 -42.06 -23.72
N ILE A 194 -9.96 -41.19 -24.70
CA ILE A 194 -10.99 -40.15 -24.56
C ILE A 194 -12.36 -40.82 -24.46
N SER A 195 -13.17 -40.38 -23.49
CA SER A 195 -14.52 -40.90 -23.30
C SER A 195 -15.39 -40.62 -24.53
N LYS A 196 -16.09 -41.64 -25.02
CA LYS A 196 -17.04 -41.52 -26.15
C LYS A 196 -18.45 -41.17 -25.68
N ASP A 197 -18.77 -41.49 -24.44
CA ASP A 197 -20.14 -41.43 -23.90
C ASP A 197 -20.45 -40.07 -23.24
N ARG A 198 -19.42 -39.31 -22.88
CA ARG A 198 -19.57 -37.97 -22.28
C ARG A 198 -18.48 -37.00 -22.77
N PRO A 199 -18.74 -35.68 -22.75
CA PRO A 199 -17.74 -34.65 -23.04
C PRO A 199 -16.51 -34.78 -22.14
N CYS A 200 -15.37 -34.26 -22.59
CA CYS A 200 -14.11 -34.30 -21.85
C CYS A 200 -13.55 -32.89 -21.64
N LEU A 201 -13.28 -32.54 -20.38
CA LEU A 201 -12.52 -31.36 -20.00
C LEU A 201 -11.14 -31.79 -19.49
N ILE A 202 -10.08 -31.22 -20.06
CA ILE A 202 -8.71 -31.46 -19.63
C ILE A 202 -8.11 -30.13 -19.19
N LEU A 203 -7.72 -30.06 -17.92
CA LEU A 203 -7.15 -28.89 -17.28
C LEU A 203 -5.68 -29.16 -16.98
N MET A 204 -4.79 -28.38 -17.57
CA MET A 204 -3.35 -28.49 -17.37
C MET A 204 -2.82 -27.19 -16.78
N ASP A 205 -2.36 -27.20 -15.53
CA ASP A 205 -1.88 -26.01 -14.83
C ASP A 205 -0.36 -26.04 -14.63
N GLU A 206 0.29 -24.87 -14.68
CA GLU A 206 1.70 -24.69 -14.31
C GLU A 206 2.67 -25.63 -15.05
N LEU A 207 2.48 -25.82 -16.36
CA LEU A 207 3.22 -26.83 -17.15
C LEU A 207 4.74 -26.62 -17.14
N LEU A 208 5.22 -25.37 -17.08
CA LEU A 208 6.66 -25.08 -17.09
C LEU A 208 7.38 -25.65 -15.88
N ASN A 209 6.74 -25.71 -14.71
CA ASN A 209 7.31 -26.34 -13.52
C ASN A 209 7.63 -27.82 -13.76
N TYR A 210 6.72 -28.55 -14.40
CA TYR A 210 6.96 -29.94 -14.75
C TYR A 210 8.08 -30.07 -15.80
N ILE A 211 8.05 -29.25 -16.85
CA ILE A 211 9.03 -29.27 -17.95
C ILE A 211 10.44 -29.03 -17.42
N SER A 212 10.62 -28.01 -16.58
CA SER A 212 11.92 -27.63 -16.03
C SER A 212 12.52 -28.76 -15.19
N ARG A 213 11.72 -29.38 -14.31
CA ARG A 213 12.17 -30.54 -13.51
C ARG A 213 12.51 -31.77 -14.36
N ASN A 214 11.77 -32.00 -15.44
CA ASN A 214 11.88 -33.19 -16.29
C ASN A 214 12.68 -32.98 -17.59
N ARG A 215 13.43 -31.89 -17.69
CA ARG A 215 14.23 -31.58 -18.88
C ARG A 215 15.29 -32.67 -19.15
N LYS A 216 16.00 -33.11 -18.10
CA LYS A 216 17.09 -34.10 -18.21
C LYS A 216 16.61 -35.52 -18.49
N SER A 217 15.42 -35.90 -18.04
CA SER A 217 14.84 -37.23 -18.30
C SER A 217 14.27 -37.35 -19.72
N GLY A 218 14.16 -36.25 -20.46
CA GLY A 218 13.52 -36.21 -21.78
C GLY A 218 11.99 -36.13 -21.73
N LEU A 219 11.38 -36.30 -20.54
CA LEU A 219 9.94 -36.22 -20.34
C LEU A 219 9.37 -34.82 -20.61
N GLY A 220 10.16 -33.75 -20.47
CA GLY A 220 9.76 -32.40 -20.90
C GLY A 220 9.47 -32.33 -22.41
N THR A 221 10.32 -32.96 -23.23
CA THR A 221 10.11 -33.07 -24.68
C THR A 221 8.92 -33.99 -25.01
N GLN A 222 8.75 -35.10 -24.27
CA GLN A 222 7.60 -35.98 -24.45
C GLN A 222 6.29 -35.27 -24.10
N LEU A 223 6.26 -34.45 -23.06
CA LEU A 223 5.11 -33.62 -22.72
C LEU A 223 4.79 -32.64 -23.85
N TYR A 224 5.79 -32.01 -24.47
CA TYR A 224 5.57 -31.14 -25.63
C TYR A 224 4.84 -31.89 -26.76
N ASN A 225 5.32 -33.08 -27.11
CA ASN A 225 4.70 -33.91 -28.15
C ASN A 225 3.28 -34.35 -27.76
N PHE A 226 3.08 -34.73 -26.50
CA PHE A 226 1.78 -35.12 -25.99
C PHE A 226 0.78 -33.96 -26.04
N VAL A 227 1.14 -32.77 -25.56
CA VAL A 227 0.29 -31.57 -25.61
C VAL A 227 -0.02 -31.20 -27.05
N GLN A 228 0.94 -31.33 -27.99
CA GLN A 228 0.69 -31.11 -29.41
C GLN A 228 -0.40 -32.07 -29.93
N ASN A 229 -0.19 -33.38 -29.76
CA ASN A 229 -1.10 -34.40 -30.25
C ASN A 229 -2.49 -34.26 -29.60
N LEU A 230 -2.53 -34.02 -28.28
CA LEU A 230 -3.77 -33.83 -27.54
C LEU A 230 -4.54 -32.59 -28.02
N SER A 231 -3.84 -31.48 -28.29
CA SER A 231 -4.45 -30.26 -28.81
C SER A 231 -5.03 -30.46 -30.21
N GLU A 232 -4.37 -31.23 -31.06
CA GLU A 232 -4.87 -31.59 -32.40
C GLU A 232 -6.14 -32.46 -32.31
N GLU A 233 -6.16 -33.46 -31.43
CA GLU A 233 -7.35 -34.29 -31.19
C GLU A 233 -8.51 -33.49 -30.58
N ALA A 234 -8.22 -32.58 -29.65
CA ALA A 234 -9.24 -31.69 -29.07
C ALA A 234 -9.87 -30.81 -30.17
N ARG A 235 -9.05 -30.22 -31.06
CA ARG A 235 -9.53 -29.39 -32.17
C ARG A 235 -10.43 -30.17 -33.14
N GLY A 236 -10.11 -31.44 -33.37
CA GLY A 236 -10.88 -32.34 -34.23
C GLY A 236 -12.22 -32.79 -33.65
N SER A 237 -12.42 -32.68 -32.33
CA SER A 237 -13.58 -33.22 -31.60
C SER A 237 -14.57 -32.16 -31.15
N ASP A 238 -15.86 -32.48 -31.22
CA ASP A 238 -16.98 -31.60 -30.85
C ASP A 238 -17.07 -31.39 -29.34
N LYS A 239 -16.63 -32.36 -28.55
CA LYS A 239 -16.93 -32.45 -27.10
C LYS A 239 -15.69 -32.54 -26.22
N ILE A 240 -14.55 -32.04 -26.72
CA ILE A 240 -13.30 -32.00 -25.95
C ILE A 240 -12.85 -30.56 -25.81
N VAL A 241 -12.49 -30.20 -24.58
CA VAL A 241 -11.85 -28.94 -24.26
C VAL A 241 -10.55 -29.18 -23.50
N LEU A 242 -9.46 -28.59 -23.98
CA LEU A 242 -8.17 -28.51 -23.31
C LEU A 242 -7.93 -27.07 -22.86
N VAL A 243 -7.74 -26.85 -21.57
CA VAL A 243 -7.33 -25.55 -21.01
C VAL A 243 -5.97 -25.72 -20.37
N ALA A 244 -4.97 -25.01 -20.89
CA ALA A 244 -3.59 -25.12 -20.47
C ALA A 244 -3.06 -23.79 -19.93
N SER A 245 -2.28 -23.87 -18.87
CA SER A 245 -1.56 -22.78 -18.23
C SER A 245 -0.07 -23.15 -18.20
N ILE A 246 0.77 -22.25 -18.72
CA ILE A 246 2.21 -22.49 -18.84
C ILE A 246 3.03 -22.03 -17.60
N PRO A 247 2.66 -20.97 -16.86
CA PRO A 247 3.63 -20.02 -16.32
C PRO A 247 4.69 -20.60 -15.35
N ALA A 248 5.85 -19.96 -15.35
CA ALA A 248 6.63 -19.66 -14.15
C ALA A 248 6.62 -18.14 -14.01
N SER A 249 6.89 -17.59 -12.82
CA SER A 249 7.09 -16.15 -12.65
C SER A 249 8.17 -15.67 -13.65
N GLU A 250 7.86 -14.74 -14.57
CA GLU A 250 8.82 -14.27 -15.60
C GLU A 250 10.13 -13.76 -15.00
N LEU A 251 10.07 -13.27 -13.76
CA LEU A 251 11.20 -12.75 -12.99
C LEU A 251 12.17 -13.83 -12.49
N GLU A 252 11.72 -15.09 -12.40
CA GLU A 252 12.50 -16.22 -11.86
C GLU A 252 12.93 -17.22 -12.95
N MET A 253 12.59 -16.96 -14.21
CA MET A 253 12.87 -17.87 -15.33
C MET A 253 14.35 -17.84 -15.73
N THR A 254 14.96 -19.03 -15.84
CA THR A 254 16.27 -19.19 -16.48
C THR A 254 16.15 -19.02 -18.00
N ALA A 255 17.29 -18.93 -18.70
CA ALA A 255 17.31 -18.88 -20.16
C ALA A 255 16.66 -20.13 -20.81
N GLU A 256 16.85 -21.30 -20.20
CA GLU A 256 16.22 -22.55 -20.65
C GLU A 256 14.70 -22.50 -20.44
N ASP A 257 14.24 -22.04 -19.28
CA ASP A 257 12.81 -21.91 -19.00
C ASP A 257 12.13 -20.92 -19.96
N ARG A 258 12.83 -19.85 -20.36
CA ARG A 258 12.33 -18.89 -21.36
C ARG A 258 12.18 -19.53 -22.73
N SER A 259 13.14 -20.34 -23.15
CA SER A 259 13.07 -21.10 -24.40
C SER A 259 11.89 -22.09 -24.40
N ASP A 260 11.74 -22.85 -23.31
CA ASP A 260 10.64 -23.80 -23.14
C ASP A 260 9.28 -23.08 -23.14
N TYR A 261 9.16 -21.97 -22.41
CA TYR A 261 7.96 -21.13 -22.39
C TYR A 261 7.59 -20.64 -23.79
N GLU A 262 8.53 -20.04 -24.53
CA GLU A 262 8.28 -19.55 -25.88
C GLU A 262 7.83 -20.68 -26.82
N ARG A 263 8.43 -21.87 -26.68
CA ARG A 263 8.11 -23.03 -27.50
C ARG A 263 6.69 -23.54 -27.23
N PHE A 264 6.31 -23.73 -25.97
CA PHE A 264 4.96 -24.17 -25.60
C PHE A 264 3.91 -23.10 -25.90
N LYS A 265 4.24 -21.83 -25.66
CA LYS A 265 3.36 -20.70 -25.99
C LYS A 265 3.05 -20.67 -27.49
N LYS A 266 4.06 -20.77 -28.36
CA LYS A 266 3.86 -20.83 -29.81
C LYS A 266 2.99 -22.01 -30.24
N LEU A 267 3.15 -23.19 -29.62
CA LEU A 267 2.30 -24.35 -29.88
C LEU A 267 0.84 -24.07 -29.52
N LEU A 268 0.59 -23.60 -28.29
CA LEU A 268 -0.75 -23.41 -27.78
C LEU A 268 -1.47 -22.21 -28.44
N ASP A 269 -0.75 -21.14 -28.76
CA ASP A 269 -1.31 -19.99 -29.50
C ASP A 269 -1.65 -20.36 -30.96
N ARG A 270 -0.94 -21.32 -31.56
CA ARG A 270 -1.23 -21.82 -32.91
C ARG A 270 -2.45 -22.74 -32.94
N LEU A 271 -2.63 -23.57 -31.91
CA LEU A 271 -3.65 -24.61 -31.86
C LEU A 271 -4.92 -24.20 -31.10
N GLY A 272 -4.84 -23.13 -30.32
CA GLY A 272 -5.91 -22.66 -29.45
C GLY A 272 -6.02 -21.14 -29.39
N LYS A 273 -6.89 -20.69 -28.49
CA LYS A 273 -7.17 -19.28 -28.23
C LYS A 273 -6.43 -18.82 -26.99
N ALA A 274 -5.67 -17.74 -27.11
CA ALA A 274 -5.10 -17.06 -25.95
C ALA A 274 -6.21 -16.34 -25.17
N VAL A 275 -6.34 -16.65 -23.87
CA VAL A 275 -7.26 -16.00 -22.95
C VAL A 275 -6.46 -15.13 -22.01
N ILE A 276 -6.72 -13.81 -22.06
CA ILE A 276 -6.13 -12.85 -21.13
C ILE A 276 -7.08 -12.67 -19.96
N MET A 277 -6.63 -13.07 -18.78
CA MET A 277 -7.34 -12.79 -17.53
C MET A 277 -6.99 -11.37 -17.08
N SER A 278 -7.82 -10.39 -17.45
CA SER A 278 -7.75 -9.04 -16.88
C SER A 278 -8.92 -8.81 -15.93
N ALA A 279 -8.63 -8.17 -14.80
CA ALA A 279 -9.59 -7.77 -13.78
C ALA A 279 -9.65 -6.25 -13.59
N GLU A 280 -8.94 -5.44 -14.37
CA GLU A 280 -8.66 -4.02 -14.03
C GLU A 280 -9.92 -3.19 -13.72
N SER A 281 -11.05 -3.40 -14.40
CA SER A 281 -12.31 -2.69 -14.13
C SER A 281 -13.24 -3.36 -13.11
N GLU A 282 -12.85 -4.54 -12.61
CA GLU A 282 -13.68 -5.45 -11.80
C GLU A 282 -12.97 -5.89 -10.50
N THR A 283 -11.74 -5.42 -10.26
CA THR A 283 -10.93 -5.71 -9.06
C THR A 283 -11.68 -5.40 -7.78
N SER A 284 -12.42 -4.29 -7.73
CA SER A 284 -13.18 -3.89 -6.54
C SER A 284 -14.32 -4.87 -6.19
N GLU A 285 -14.98 -5.46 -7.19
CA GLU A 285 -16.01 -6.49 -6.97
C GLU A 285 -15.39 -7.77 -6.41
N ILE A 286 -14.24 -8.19 -6.95
CA ILE A 286 -13.49 -9.36 -6.47
C ILE A 286 -13.10 -9.16 -5.01
N ILE A 287 -12.50 -8.01 -4.68
CA ILE A 287 -12.09 -7.67 -3.31
C ILE A 287 -13.28 -7.67 -2.36
N ARG A 288 -14.38 -7.01 -2.73
CA ARG A 288 -15.55 -6.91 -1.86
C ARG A 288 -16.18 -8.27 -1.57
N ARG A 289 -16.31 -9.15 -2.57
CA ARG A 289 -16.83 -10.51 -2.38
C ARG A 289 -15.89 -11.39 -1.56
N ARG A 290 -14.58 -11.17 -1.66
CA ARG A 290 -13.58 -11.96 -0.94
C ARG A 290 -13.42 -11.55 0.52
N LEU A 291 -13.78 -10.32 0.89
CA LEU A 291 -13.58 -9.78 2.24
C LEU A 291 -14.87 -9.63 3.06
N PHE A 292 -16.03 -9.47 2.41
CA PHE A 292 -17.29 -9.22 3.11
C PHE A 292 -18.37 -10.26 2.78
N GLU A 293 -19.31 -10.41 3.69
CA GLU A 293 -20.52 -11.21 3.51
C GLU A 293 -21.56 -10.36 2.77
N TRP A 294 -22.02 -10.89 1.63
CA TRP A 294 -23.09 -10.30 0.85
C TRP A 294 -24.24 -11.28 0.78
N ASP A 295 -25.43 -10.81 1.12
CA ASP A 295 -26.64 -11.59 0.96
C ASP A 295 -26.95 -11.72 -0.55
N PRO A 296 -27.13 -12.94 -1.08
CA PRO A 296 -27.39 -13.17 -2.51
C PRO A 296 -28.56 -12.36 -3.09
N ARG A 297 -29.52 -11.93 -2.24
CA ARG A 297 -30.65 -11.08 -2.65
C ARG A 297 -30.23 -9.65 -3.00
N TYR A 298 -29.06 -9.22 -2.55
CA TYR A 298 -28.45 -7.92 -2.84
C TYR A 298 -27.34 -8.05 -3.89
N VAL A 299 -27.52 -8.94 -4.86
CA VAL A 299 -26.67 -9.05 -6.04
C VAL A 299 -27.56 -8.82 -7.26
N GLY A 300 -27.19 -7.84 -8.10
CA GLY A 300 -27.90 -7.52 -9.33
C GLY A 300 -27.79 -8.63 -10.38
N GLY A 301 -28.63 -8.57 -11.42
CA GLY A 301 -28.62 -9.55 -12.51
C GLY A 301 -27.31 -9.60 -13.30
N ASP A 302 -26.51 -8.54 -13.25
CA ASP A 302 -25.16 -8.47 -13.83
C ASP A 302 -24.07 -9.00 -12.89
N GLY A 303 -24.44 -9.49 -11.70
CA GLY A 303 -23.53 -9.98 -10.68
C GLY A 303 -22.92 -8.90 -9.79
N ARG A 304 -23.31 -7.62 -9.90
CA ARG A 304 -22.77 -6.56 -9.04
C ARG A 304 -23.47 -6.49 -7.69
N ILE A 305 -22.74 -6.05 -6.68
CA ILE A 305 -23.29 -5.86 -5.33
C ILE A 305 -24.26 -4.67 -5.32
N LEU A 306 -25.48 -4.90 -4.82
CA LEU A 306 -26.47 -3.87 -4.53
C LEU A 306 -26.27 -3.34 -3.11
N LEU A 307 -26.04 -2.04 -3.00
CA LEU A 307 -25.78 -1.41 -1.71
C LEU A 307 -27.08 -1.16 -0.93
N THR A 308 -26.96 -1.22 0.40
CA THR A 308 -28.05 -0.85 1.31
C THR A 308 -28.28 0.66 1.31
N THR A 309 -29.43 1.10 1.82
CA THR A 309 -29.76 2.54 1.91
C THR A 309 -28.73 3.34 2.72
N ASP A 310 -28.19 2.78 3.81
CA ASP A 310 -27.16 3.43 4.63
C ASP A 310 -25.82 3.57 3.89
N ALA A 311 -25.45 2.55 3.10
CA ALA A 311 -24.25 2.59 2.27
C ALA A 311 -24.40 3.65 1.15
N ILE A 312 -25.54 3.66 0.46
CA ILE A 312 -25.85 4.65 -0.58
C ILE A 312 -25.83 6.07 0.00
N ALA A 313 -26.41 6.29 1.18
CA ALA A 313 -26.39 7.59 1.84
C ALA A 313 -24.95 8.06 2.12
N THR A 314 -24.08 7.16 2.58
CA THR A 314 -22.65 7.45 2.79
C THR A 314 -21.95 7.82 1.49
N CYS A 315 -22.15 7.04 0.42
CA CYS A 315 -21.58 7.33 -0.90
C CYS A 315 -22.03 8.69 -1.45
N ASN A 316 -23.31 9.02 -1.28
CA ASN A 316 -23.88 10.28 -1.74
C ASN A 316 -23.29 11.47 -0.99
N GLU A 317 -23.21 11.41 0.34
CA GLU A 317 -22.66 12.52 1.15
C GLU A 317 -21.20 12.81 0.79
N TYR A 318 -20.37 11.77 0.61
CA TYR A 318 -18.98 11.95 0.16
C TYR A 318 -18.88 12.50 -1.27
N ALA A 319 -19.74 12.03 -2.19
CA ALA A 319 -19.74 12.53 -3.57
C ALA A 319 -20.23 13.98 -3.66
N ASP A 320 -21.23 14.37 -2.87
CA ASP A 320 -21.72 15.74 -2.79
C ASP A 320 -20.64 16.66 -2.19
N TRP A 321 -19.93 16.21 -1.15
CA TRP A 321 -18.75 16.92 -0.61
C TRP A 321 -17.65 17.12 -1.67
N LEU A 322 -17.40 16.14 -2.55
CA LEU A 322 -16.44 16.31 -3.65
C LEU A 322 -16.91 17.31 -4.70
N ASN A 323 -18.21 17.39 -4.98
CA ASN A 323 -18.77 18.40 -5.87
C ASN A 323 -18.54 19.81 -5.32
N ASP A 324 -18.81 20.02 -4.03
CA ASP A 324 -18.61 21.31 -3.35
C ASP A 324 -17.14 21.74 -3.31
N ASN A 325 -16.20 20.78 -3.34
CA ASN A 325 -14.77 21.02 -3.25
C ASN A 325 -14.01 20.77 -4.56
N ARG A 326 -14.68 20.64 -5.71
CA ARG A 326 -14.11 20.26 -7.01
C ARG A 326 -12.76 20.93 -7.36
N PRO A 327 -12.54 22.25 -7.16
CA PRO A 327 -11.26 22.89 -7.49
C PRO A 327 -10.05 22.38 -6.69
N GLN A 328 -10.29 21.73 -5.55
CA GLN A 328 -9.26 21.24 -4.63
C GLN A 328 -8.94 19.75 -4.80
N ILE A 329 -9.64 19.06 -5.70
CA ILE A 329 -9.55 17.62 -5.96
C ILE A 329 -8.65 17.36 -7.19
N PRO A 330 -7.96 16.21 -7.29
CA PRO A 330 -7.11 15.91 -8.44
C PRO A 330 -7.89 15.89 -9.75
N SER A 331 -7.31 16.48 -10.80
CA SER A 331 -7.96 16.55 -12.12
C SER A 331 -8.19 15.19 -12.78
N TRP A 332 -7.46 14.15 -12.37
CA TRP A 332 -7.61 12.80 -12.89
C TRP A 332 -8.81 12.06 -12.26
N PHE A 333 -9.30 12.52 -11.10
CA PHE A 333 -10.47 11.93 -10.46
C PHE A 333 -11.74 12.56 -11.02
N SER A 334 -12.60 11.77 -11.65
CA SER A 334 -13.86 12.27 -12.22
C SER A 334 -14.88 12.54 -11.12
N VAL A 335 -14.99 13.81 -10.72
CA VAL A 335 -15.98 14.27 -9.74
C VAL A 335 -17.41 14.06 -10.25
N ASP A 336 -17.64 14.15 -11.56
CA ASP A 336 -18.95 13.87 -12.19
C ASP A 336 -19.41 12.43 -11.98
N HIS A 337 -18.48 11.49 -11.79
CA HIS A 337 -18.75 10.07 -11.53
C HIS A 337 -18.40 9.66 -10.09
N ALA A 338 -18.33 10.62 -9.16
CA ALA A 338 -17.95 10.34 -7.78
C ALA A 338 -18.92 9.35 -7.10
N LYS A 339 -20.24 9.47 -7.37
CA LYS A 339 -21.25 8.58 -6.79
C LYS A 339 -21.01 7.14 -7.20
N GLU A 340 -20.81 6.89 -8.48
CA GLU A 340 -20.51 5.58 -9.04
C GLU A 340 -19.18 5.04 -8.49
N ALA A 341 -18.15 5.88 -8.38
CA ALA A 341 -16.85 5.48 -7.83
C ALA A 341 -16.95 5.04 -6.36
N PHE A 342 -17.66 5.79 -5.52
CA PHE A 342 -17.89 5.41 -4.12
C PHE A 342 -18.75 4.15 -4.01
N GLN A 343 -19.82 4.02 -4.79
CA GLN A 343 -20.67 2.83 -4.76
C GLN A 343 -19.93 1.58 -5.24
N ALA A 344 -19.07 1.71 -6.25
CA ALA A 344 -18.25 0.62 -6.77
C ALA A 344 -17.12 0.18 -5.85
N THR A 345 -16.84 0.91 -4.76
CA THR A 345 -15.72 0.60 -3.85
C THR A 345 -16.14 0.44 -2.39
N TYR A 346 -17.35 0.85 -2.01
CA TYR A 346 -17.88 0.72 -0.65
C TYR A 346 -17.74 -0.72 -0.11
N PRO A 347 -17.19 -0.92 1.12
CA PRO A 347 -16.95 0.08 2.16
C PRO A 347 -15.58 0.78 2.12
N PHE A 348 -14.78 0.58 1.07
CA PHE A 348 -13.53 1.30 0.89
C PHE A 348 -13.76 2.69 0.29
N HIS A 349 -12.93 3.65 0.69
CA HIS A 349 -12.78 4.90 -0.04
C HIS A 349 -12.09 4.61 -1.40
N PRO A 350 -12.50 5.22 -2.53
CA PRO A 350 -11.94 4.93 -3.86
C PRO A 350 -10.41 5.00 -3.92
N MET A 351 -9.82 5.94 -3.17
CA MET A 351 -8.36 6.11 -3.07
C MET A 351 -7.62 4.88 -2.54
N VAL A 352 -8.25 4.04 -1.71
CA VAL A 352 -7.62 2.82 -1.17
C VAL A 352 -7.32 1.81 -2.26
N LEU A 353 -8.24 1.60 -3.19
CA LEU A 353 -8.01 0.67 -4.30
C LEU A 353 -7.19 1.35 -5.41
N SER A 354 -7.49 2.62 -5.67
CA SER A 354 -6.83 3.40 -6.72
C SER A 354 -5.32 3.54 -6.52
N VAL A 355 -4.81 3.63 -5.29
CA VAL A 355 -3.35 3.73 -5.09
C VAL A 355 -2.62 2.48 -5.57
N PHE A 356 -3.22 1.31 -5.39
CA PHE A 356 -2.61 0.06 -5.81
C PHE A 356 -2.56 -0.08 -7.34
N GLU A 357 -3.61 0.37 -8.02
CA GLU A 357 -3.71 0.35 -9.48
C GLU A 357 -2.86 1.45 -10.11
N ARG A 358 -2.95 2.69 -9.62
CA ARG A 358 -2.26 3.83 -10.22
C ARG A 358 -0.78 3.89 -9.89
N LYS A 359 -0.41 3.58 -8.64
CA LYS A 359 0.94 3.85 -8.12
C LYS A 359 1.74 2.57 -7.96
N TRP A 360 1.17 1.50 -7.39
CA TRP A 360 1.95 0.29 -7.03
C TRP A 360 2.02 -0.77 -8.13
N GLN A 361 1.17 -0.67 -9.17
CA GLN A 361 1.11 -1.65 -10.27
C GLN A 361 2.47 -1.87 -10.97
N ALA A 362 3.36 -0.87 -10.95
CA ALA A 362 4.68 -0.91 -11.60
C ALA A 362 5.78 -1.59 -10.74
N LEU A 363 5.50 -1.92 -9.48
CA LEU A 363 6.49 -2.55 -8.60
C LEU A 363 6.79 -3.99 -9.04
N PRO A 364 8.07 -4.39 -9.19
CA PRO A 364 8.43 -5.73 -9.65
C PRO A 364 7.92 -6.87 -8.77
N ARG A 365 7.83 -6.65 -7.46
CA ARG A 365 7.37 -7.68 -6.49
C ARG A 365 5.88 -7.60 -6.17
N PHE A 366 5.15 -6.66 -6.79
CA PHE A 366 3.77 -6.41 -6.43
C PHE A 366 2.83 -7.45 -7.03
N GLN A 367 2.20 -8.22 -6.15
CA GLN A 367 1.20 -9.22 -6.52
C GLN A 367 -0.18 -8.56 -6.57
N GLN A 368 -0.55 -8.07 -7.75
CA GLN A 368 -1.72 -7.21 -7.98
C GLN A 368 -3.02 -7.72 -7.35
N THR A 369 -3.35 -9.00 -7.36
CA THR A 369 -4.62 -9.47 -6.74
C THR A 369 -4.39 -10.09 -5.35
N ARG A 370 -3.48 -11.06 -5.24
CA ARG A 370 -3.27 -11.83 -3.99
C ARG A 370 -2.61 -10.99 -2.88
N GLY A 371 -1.61 -10.19 -3.23
CA GLY A 371 -0.92 -9.29 -2.30
C GLY A 371 -1.86 -8.22 -1.76
N ILE A 372 -2.64 -7.59 -2.64
CA ILE A 372 -3.67 -6.62 -2.24
C ILE A 372 -4.73 -7.29 -1.34
N LEU A 373 -5.26 -8.46 -1.72
CA LEU A 373 -6.27 -9.15 -0.91
C LEU A 373 -5.78 -9.42 0.50
N ARG A 374 -4.54 -9.91 0.66
CA ARG A 374 -3.94 -10.13 1.99
C ARG A 374 -3.82 -8.83 2.78
N LEU A 375 -3.31 -7.76 2.16
CA LEU A 375 -3.20 -6.45 2.80
C LEU A 375 -4.56 -5.93 3.27
N LEU A 376 -5.55 -5.93 2.38
CA LEU A 376 -6.90 -5.46 2.69
C LEU A 376 -7.59 -6.37 3.71
N ALA A 377 -7.35 -7.68 3.72
CA ALA A 377 -7.90 -8.59 4.72
C ALA A 377 -7.36 -8.28 6.11
N LEU A 378 -6.04 -8.11 6.26
CA LEU A 378 -5.40 -7.70 7.52
C LEU A 378 -5.93 -6.33 7.98
N TRP A 379 -6.10 -5.40 7.04
CA TRP A 379 -6.64 -4.07 7.33
C TRP A 379 -8.10 -4.12 7.79
N VAL A 380 -8.98 -4.80 7.05
CA VAL A 380 -10.40 -4.95 7.40
C VAL A 380 -10.56 -5.62 8.76
N SER A 381 -9.79 -6.69 9.02
CA SER A 381 -9.76 -7.38 10.31
C SER A 381 -9.39 -6.42 11.45
N HIS A 382 -8.28 -5.68 11.31
CA HIS A 382 -7.86 -4.72 12.32
C HIS A 382 -8.88 -3.59 12.51
N ALA A 383 -9.37 -3.00 11.41
CA ALA A 383 -10.34 -1.91 11.45
C ALA A 383 -11.67 -2.34 12.07
N TYR A 384 -12.12 -3.57 11.81
CA TYR A 384 -13.32 -4.14 12.42
C TYR A 384 -13.16 -4.30 13.94
N GLN A 385 -12.03 -4.85 14.40
CA GLN A 385 -11.75 -5.01 15.83
C GLN A 385 -11.68 -3.66 16.56
N GLN A 386 -11.05 -2.65 15.97
CA GLN A 386 -11.00 -1.30 16.52
C GLN A 386 -12.38 -0.62 16.54
N GLY A 387 -13.17 -0.83 15.49
CA GLY A 387 -14.55 -0.35 15.39
C GLY A 387 -15.44 -0.94 16.46
N PHE A 388 -15.40 -2.27 16.64
CA PHE A 388 -16.19 -2.99 17.64
C PHE A 388 -15.84 -2.58 19.07
N LYS A 389 -14.56 -2.33 19.36
CA LYS A 389 -14.08 -1.78 20.65
C LYS A 389 -14.44 -0.30 20.86
N GLY A 390 -15.08 0.34 19.88
CA GLY A 390 -15.51 1.74 19.94
C GLY A 390 -14.42 2.77 19.68
N ALA A 391 -13.20 2.33 19.33
CA ALA A 391 -12.05 3.19 19.08
C ALA A 391 -12.13 3.92 17.73
N ARG A 392 -12.89 3.40 16.77
CA ARG A 392 -13.08 3.96 15.42
C ARG A 392 -14.53 4.00 15.00
N LYS A 393 -14.92 5.04 14.26
CA LYS A 393 -16.30 5.28 13.79
C LYS A 393 -16.36 5.73 12.33
N ASP A 394 -15.29 5.51 11.57
CA ASP A 394 -15.18 5.96 10.19
C ASP A 394 -16.29 5.32 9.31
N PRO A 395 -17.02 6.10 8.49
CA PRO A 395 -18.02 5.58 7.55
C PRO A 395 -17.45 4.78 6.38
N LEU A 396 -16.15 4.95 6.10
CA LEU A 396 -15.39 4.29 5.04
C LEU A 396 -14.02 3.85 5.56
N ILE A 397 -13.46 2.81 4.95
CA ILE A 397 -12.06 2.44 5.11
C ILE A 397 -11.25 3.31 4.14
N GLY A 398 -10.55 4.33 4.65
CA GLY A 398 -9.75 5.27 3.86
C GLY A 398 -8.24 5.11 4.09
N LEU A 399 -7.39 5.63 3.19
CA LEU A 399 -5.93 5.41 3.23
C LEU A 399 -5.29 5.69 4.58
N GLY A 400 -5.65 6.82 5.20
CA GLY A 400 -5.13 7.20 6.52
C GLY A 400 -5.50 6.26 7.68
N THR A 401 -6.38 5.29 7.46
CA THR A 401 -6.78 4.30 8.49
C THR A 401 -5.96 3.01 8.45
N ALA A 402 -4.96 2.91 7.57
CA ALA A 402 -4.13 1.72 7.45
C ALA A 402 -3.37 1.42 8.75
N PRO A 403 -3.41 0.19 9.27
CA PRO A 403 -2.86 -0.15 10.58
C PRO A 403 -1.34 -0.39 10.50
N LEU A 404 -0.58 0.63 10.08
CA LEU A 404 0.89 0.55 9.95
C LEU A 404 1.62 0.31 11.29
N GLU A 405 0.95 0.51 12.42
CA GLU A 405 1.44 0.13 13.74
C GLU A 405 1.46 -1.40 13.95
N ASP A 406 0.58 -2.14 13.26
CA ASP A 406 0.48 -3.58 13.38
C ASP A 406 1.66 -4.25 12.64
N PRO A 407 2.49 -5.05 13.34
CA PRO A 407 3.67 -5.65 12.72
C PRO A 407 3.37 -6.59 11.55
N GLN A 408 2.24 -7.31 11.59
CA GLN A 408 1.87 -8.26 10.52
C GLN A 408 1.45 -7.49 9.25
N PHE A 409 0.61 -6.47 9.41
CA PHE A 409 0.24 -5.59 8.31
C PHE A 409 1.46 -4.84 7.75
N ARG A 410 2.31 -4.28 8.62
CA ARG A 410 3.51 -3.56 8.20
C ARG A 410 4.48 -4.46 7.43
N SER A 411 4.70 -5.68 7.89
CA SER A 411 5.53 -6.66 7.20
C SER A 411 4.99 -6.98 5.80
N ALA A 412 3.67 -7.20 5.68
CA ALA A 412 3.03 -7.43 4.39
C ALA A 412 3.14 -6.23 3.43
N VAL A 413 3.07 -4.99 3.95
CA VAL A 413 3.27 -3.76 3.16
C VAL A 413 4.68 -3.73 2.58
N PHE A 414 5.71 -3.97 3.39
CA PHE A 414 7.09 -3.95 2.91
C PHE A 414 7.45 -5.11 1.99
N GLU A 415 6.80 -6.27 2.15
CA GLU A 415 6.91 -7.40 1.22
C GLU A 415 6.46 -6.98 -0.20
N GLN A 416 5.32 -6.29 -0.30
CA GLN A 416 4.79 -5.78 -1.57
C GLN A 416 5.62 -4.63 -2.16
N LEU A 417 6.12 -3.72 -1.31
CA LEU A 417 7.00 -2.63 -1.74
C LEU A 417 8.38 -3.15 -2.22
N GLY A 418 8.85 -4.27 -1.67
CA GLY A 418 10.18 -4.79 -1.93
C GLY A 418 11.31 -3.94 -1.34
N GLU A 419 11.00 -3.02 -0.42
CA GLU A 419 11.94 -2.05 0.15
C GLU A 419 11.77 -1.93 1.68
N SER A 420 12.53 -2.73 2.44
CA SER A 420 12.44 -2.73 3.90
C SER A 420 13.10 -1.51 4.56
N ARG A 421 13.98 -0.78 3.87
CA ARG A 421 14.70 0.37 4.46
C ARG A 421 13.78 1.54 4.83
N LEU A 422 12.59 1.60 4.24
CA LEU A 422 11.56 2.60 4.57
C LEU A 422 10.92 2.35 5.96
N GLU A 423 11.15 1.21 6.61
CA GLU A 423 10.60 0.94 7.95
C GLU A 423 11.11 1.93 9.01
N GLY A 424 12.36 2.39 8.89
CA GLY A 424 12.91 3.43 9.75
C GLY A 424 12.14 4.75 9.65
N ALA A 425 11.81 5.16 8.42
CA ALA A 425 11.00 6.35 8.16
C ALA A 425 9.59 6.22 8.72
N LEU A 426 8.93 5.08 8.47
CA LEU A 426 7.58 4.80 8.98
C LEU A 426 7.55 4.82 10.51
N THR A 427 8.48 4.13 11.17
CA THR A 427 8.51 4.02 12.64
C THR A 427 8.90 5.31 13.37
N THR A 428 9.67 6.17 12.71
CA THR A 428 10.10 7.46 13.26
C THR A 428 9.06 8.55 13.02
N ASP A 429 8.57 8.69 11.79
CA ASP A 429 7.72 9.82 11.41
C ASP A 429 6.23 9.54 11.54
N ILE A 430 5.79 8.30 11.29
CA ILE A 430 4.36 7.98 11.13
C ILE A 430 3.81 7.30 12.39
N CYS A 431 4.26 6.09 12.71
CA CYS A 431 3.73 5.31 13.82
C CYS A 431 4.59 4.08 14.14
N GLY A 432 4.39 3.45 15.30
CA GLY A 432 5.10 2.24 15.72
C GLY A 432 5.90 2.45 16.99
N LYS A 433 6.21 3.72 17.31
CA LYS A 433 6.66 4.16 18.63
C LYS A 433 5.65 5.17 19.19
N ARG A 434 5.67 5.40 20.50
CA ARG A 434 4.79 6.39 21.15
C ARG A 434 5.17 7.83 20.83
N ASP A 435 6.46 8.04 20.56
CA ASP A 435 7.10 9.31 20.25
C ASP A 435 7.27 9.55 18.75
N SER A 436 6.70 8.70 17.88
CA SER A 436 6.69 8.96 16.44
C SER A 436 6.07 10.33 16.13
N HIS A 437 6.64 11.09 15.19
CA HIS A 437 6.30 12.50 14.98
C HIS A 437 4.79 12.73 14.78
N ALA A 438 4.14 12.02 13.87
CA ALA A 438 2.71 12.18 13.61
C ALA A 438 1.84 11.84 14.83
N VAL A 439 2.18 10.78 15.57
CA VAL A 439 1.46 10.38 16.80
C VAL A 439 1.58 11.46 17.87
N ARG A 440 2.78 12.02 18.07
CA ARG A 440 3.02 13.09 19.04
C ARG A 440 2.30 14.38 18.63
N LEU A 441 2.39 14.78 17.37
CA LEU A 441 1.69 15.95 16.84
C LEU A 441 0.17 15.84 17.03
N ASP A 442 -0.42 14.68 16.79
CA ASP A 442 -1.84 14.46 17.07
C ASP A 442 -2.21 14.61 18.55
N GLN A 443 -1.33 14.23 19.48
CA GLN A 443 -1.58 14.37 20.93
C GLN A 443 -1.52 15.83 21.39
N GLU A 444 -0.64 16.63 20.79
CA GLU A 444 -0.40 18.05 21.07
C GLU A 444 -1.38 18.98 20.33
N ALA A 445 -2.03 18.49 19.27
CA ALA A 445 -2.91 19.28 18.43
C ALA A 445 -4.25 19.66 19.09
N VAL A 446 -4.92 20.62 18.47
CA VAL A 446 -6.29 21.03 18.81
C VAL A 446 -7.28 19.86 18.68
N ASP A 447 -8.38 19.94 19.42
CA ASP A 447 -9.35 18.86 19.59
C ASP A 447 -9.89 18.27 18.28
N THR A 448 -10.09 19.08 17.24
CA THR A 448 -10.56 18.64 15.92
C THR A 448 -9.55 17.72 15.23
N ILE A 449 -8.29 18.14 15.17
CA ILE A 449 -7.17 17.38 14.59
C ILE A 449 -6.86 16.14 15.44
N LYS A 450 -6.80 16.31 16.76
CA LYS A 450 -6.48 15.24 17.72
C LYS A 450 -7.49 14.10 17.69
N LYS A 451 -8.79 14.40 17.69
CA LYS A 451 -9.86 13.38 17.63
C LYS A 451 -9.87 12.65 16.28
N ALA A 452 -9.55 13.35 15.19
CA ALA A 452 -9.43 12.77 13.86
C ALA A 452 -8.13 11.97 13.66
N GLN A 453 -7.11 12.22 14.50
CA GLN A 453 -5.73 11.77 14.31
C GLN A 453 -5.19 12.14 12.93
N LEU A 454 -5.33 13.43 12.60
CA LEU A 454 -5.15 13.89 11.24
C LEU A 454 -3.70 13.82 10.77
N HIS A 455 -2.71 14.10 11.64
CA HIS A 455 -1.30 13.99 11.26
C HIS A 455 -0.98 12.54 10.88
N LYS A 456 -1.42 11.57 11.68
CA LYS A 456 -1.24 10.16 11.35
C LYS A 456 -1.95 9.81 10.04
N LYS A 457 -3.21 10.19 9.86
CA LYS A 457 -3.98 9.91 8.62
C LYS A 457 -3.30 10.49 7.37
N VAL A 458 -2.83 11.74 7.45
CA VAL A 458 -2.12 12.42 6.37
C VAL A 458 -0.79 11.74 6.06
N ALA A 459 0.02 11.47 7.09
CA ALA A 459 1.33 10.82 6.91
C ALA A 459 1.19 9.40 6.31
N THR A 460 0.23 8.61 6.80
CA THR A 460 -0.09 7.30 6.23
C THR A 460 -0.51 7.40 4.77
N THR A 461 -1.37 8.36 4.40
CA THR A 461 -1.76 8.58 3.00
C THR A 461 -0.55 8.93 2.11
N ILE A 462 0.31 9.85 2.56
CA ILE A 462 1.54 10.22 1.82
C ILE A 462 2.41 8.98 1.61
N PHE A 463 2.57 8.14 2.64
CA PHE A 463 3.37 6.93 2.54
C PHE A 463 2.89 5.98 1.43
N PHE A 464 1.58 5.73 1.33
CA PHE A 464 1.02 4.88 0.27
C PHE A 464 1.14 5.52 -1.12
N GLU A 465 0.85 6.82 -1.25
CA GLU A 465 0.86 7.53 -2.54
C GLU A 465 2.28 7.82 -3.07
N SER A 466 3.30 7.88 -2.21
CA SER A 466 4.66 8.28 -2.58
C SER A 466 5.67 7.14 -2.70
N ASN A 467 5.29 5.87 -2.50
CA ASN A 467 6.23 4.74 -2.49
C ASN A 467 5.88 3.61 -3.48
N GLY A 468 5.01 3.88 -4.45
CA GLY A 468 4.59 2.90 -5.46
C GLY A 468 5.61 2.54 -6.55
N GLY A 469 6.81 3.11 -6.56
CA GLY A 469 7.87 2.75 -7.52
C GLY A 469 7.66 3.26 -8.94
N GLN A 470 6.84 4.30 -9.12
CA GLN A 470 6.67 4.99 -10.41
C GLN A 470 7.64 6.16 -10.57
N THR A 471 7.79 6.67 -11.80
CA THR A 471 8.68 7.78 -12.14
C THR A 471 8.38 9.09 -11.37
N LYS A 472 7.19 9.20 -10.76
CA LYS A 472 6.80 10.27 -9.82
C LYS A 472 6.26 9.69 -8.52
N ASP A 473 7.19 9.28 -7.67
CA ASP A 473 7.00 8.81 -6.29
C ASP A 473 6.65 9.96 -5.34
N ASP A 474 5.56 10.68 -5.61
CA ASP A 474 5.09 11.75 -4.73
C ASP A 474 3.56 11.71 -4.55
N ALA A 475 3.12 12.17 -3.40
CA ALA A 475 1.74 12.45 -3.06
C ALA A 475 1.48 13.94 -3.26
N SER A 476 0.60 14.30 -4.18
CA SER A 476 0.23 15.70 -4.40
C SER A 476 -0.80 16.18 -3.36
N LEU A 477 -0.81 17.48 -3.05
CA LEU A 477 -1.78 18.07 -2.13
C LEU A 477 -3.24 17.72 -2.47
N PRO A 478 -3.71 17.80 -3.74
CA PRO A 478 -5.06 17.37 -4.09
C PRO A 478 -5.33 15.88 -3.81
N GLU A 479 -4.34 14.99 -4.01
CA GLU A 479 -4.49 13.55 -3.71
C GLU A 479 -4.63 13.31 -2.21
N ILE A 480 -3.85 14.02 -1.39
CA ILE A 480 -3.93 13.95 0.06
C ILE A 480 -5.29 14.45 0.56
N ARG A 481 -5.77 15.59 0.03
CA ARG A 481 -7.10 16.12 0.34
C ARG A 481 -8.19 15.12 -0.01
N LEU A 482 -8.19 14.56 -1.21
CA LEU A 482 -9.17 13.55 -1.64
C LEU A 482 -9.14 12.28 -0.77
N ALA A 483 -7.96 11.81 -0.36
CA ALA A 483 -7.83 10.56 0.39
C ALA A 483 -8.15 10.66 1.88
N VAL A 484 -8.01 11.85 2.47
CA VAL A 484 -8.14 12.05 3.93
C VAL A 484 -9.42 12.79 4.29
N ALA A 485 -9.81 13.79 3.50
CA ALA A 485 -10.96 14.64 3.83
C ALA A 485 -12.30 13.94 3.59
N GLY A 486 -13.37 14.55 4.11
CA GLY A 486 -14.72 14.05 3.97
C GLY A 486 -15.74 15.01 4.57
N PRO A 487 -17.03 14.65 4.56
CA PRO A 487 -18.13 15.54 4.94
C PRO A 487 -17.98 16.23 6.29
N ASP A 488 -17.39 15.54 7.28
CA ASP A 488 -17.23 16.03 8.65
C ASP A 488 -15.87 16.74 8.91
N MET A 489 -15.08 17.03 7.87
CA MET A 489 -13.71 17.53 8.02
C MET A 489 -13.41 18.77 7.17
N ASP A 490 -12.85 19.78 7.81
CA ASP A 490 -12.34 20.99 7.18
C ASP A 490 -10.97 20.75 6.52
N LEU A 491 -10.85 21.15 5.25
CA LEU A 491 -9.61 21.08 4.48
C LEU A 491 -8.49 21.93 5.07
N GLY A 492 -8.81 23.03 5.76
CA GLY A 492 -7.80 23.85 6.46
C GLY A 492 -7.03 23.04 7.50
N ASN A 493 -7.69 22.10 8.19
CA ASN A 493 -7.01 21.23 9.15
C ASN A 493 -6.02 20.26 8.47
N VAL A 494 -6.29 19.86 7.22
CA VAL A 494 -5.36 18.99 6.45
C VAL A 494 -4.08 19.75 6.15
N GLU A 495 -4.17 21.03 5.80
CA GLU A 495 -3.01 21.90 5.58
C GLU A 495 -2.23 22.14 6.86
N THR A 496 -2.91 22.44 7.97
CA THR A 496 -2.25 22.55 9.29
C THR A 496 -1.51 21.27 9.67
N ALA A 497 -2.10 20.10 9.41
CA ALA A 497 -1.44 18.82 9.65
C ALA A 497 -0.22 18.61 8.73
N LEU A 498 -0.30 19.01 7.46
CA LEU A 498 0.82 18.95 6.53
C LEU A 498 1.97 19.85 6.96
N GLU A 499 1.69 21.09 7.38
CA GLU A 499 2.70 22.01 7.90
C GLU A 499 3.41 21.42 9.12
N GLY A 500 2.65 20.91 10.10
CA GLY A 500 3.22 20.27 11.28
C GLY A 500 4.09 19.05 10.95
N LEU A 501 3.68 18.23 9.98
CA LEU A 501 4.47 17.10 9.50
C LEU A 501 5.74 17.55 8.77
N THR A 502 5.67 18.54 7.89
CA THR A 502 6.82 19.07 7.15
C THR A 502 7.87 19.67 8.09
N ASP A 503 7.45 20.30 9.19
CA ASP A 503 8.35 20.87 10.19
C ASP A 503 9.00 19.81 11.11
N ALA A 504 8.27 18.74 11.43
CA ALA A 504 8.71 17.77 12.45
C ALA A 504 9.39 16.53 11.88
N CYS A 505 8.91 15.99 10.75
CA CYS A 505 9.33 14.69 10.24
C CYS A 505 10.76 14.73 9.69
N TYR A 506 11.45 13.61 9.81
CA TYR A 506 12.87 13.45 9.42
C TYR A 506 13.06 12.86 8.04
N TYR A 507 12.09 12.13 7.52
CA TYR A 507 12.14 11.42 6.24
C TYR A 507 11.11 11.94 5.23
N LEU A 508 10.24 12.87 5.65
CA LEU A 508 9.31 13.56 4.76
C LEU A 508 10.04 14.67 3.98
N THR A 509 10.03 14.58 2.66
CA THR A 509 10.51 15.64 1.76
C THR A 509 9.32 16.33 1.11
N THR A 510 9.44 17.64 0.91
CA THR A 510 8.38 18.47 0.32
C THR A 510 8.97 19.32 -0.82
N GLU A 511 8.34 19.26 -1.99
CA GLU A 511 8.65 20.13 -3.12
C GLU A 511 7.38 20.80 -3.62
N ARG A 512 7.21 22.10 -3.30
CA ARG A 512 5.97 22.85 -3.52
C ARG A 512 4.80 22.18 -2.81
N ASN A 513 3.90 21.53 -3.55
CA ASN A 513 2.70 20.84 -3.06
C ASN A 513 2.76 19.33 -3.30
N ARG A 514 3.99 18.77 -3.29
CA ARG A 514 4.27 17.36 -3.48
C ARG A 514 5.07 16.85 -2.30
N TYR A 515 4.64 15.74 -1.74
CA TYR A 515 5.16 15.17 -0.48
C TYR A 515 5.64 13.75 -0.73
N ARG A 516 6.77 13.38 -0.13
CA ARG A 516 7.33 12.04 -0.28
C ARG A 516 8.02 11.59 1.00
N PHE A 517 7.74 10.36 1.43
CA PHE A 517 8.62 9.70 2.39
C PHE A 517 9.82 9.09 1.66
N SER A 518 11.02 9.46 2.07
CA SER A 518 12.27 9.05 1.44
C SER A 518 13.12 8.18 2.37
N LEU A 519 14.09 7.47 1.81
CA LEU A 519 15.08 6.71 2.58
C LEU A 519 16.11 7.61 3.28
N LYS A 520 16.23 8.86 2.86
CA LYS A 520 17.25 9.79 3.32
C LYS A 520 16.65 10.77 4.34
N GLU A 521 17.41 10.99 5.39
CA GLU A 521 17.11 12.02 6.38
C GLU A 521 17.21 13.41 5.75
N ASN A 522 16.25 14.26 6.08
CA ASN A 522 16.16 15.64 5.61
C ASN A 522 16.94 16.60 6.52
N LEU A 523 16.86 17.90 6.23
CA LEU A 523 17.54 18.94 7.01
C LEU A 523 17.01 19.05 8.46
N ASN A 524 15.75 18.69 8.73
CA ASN A 524 15.17 18.77 10.08
C ASN A 524 15.87 17.79 11.03
N LYS A 525 16.17 16.57 10.58
CA LYS A 525 16.92 15.59 11.35
C LYS A 525 18.32 16.10 11.70
N ARG A 526 19.03 16.61 10.70
CA ARG A 526 20.37 17.19 10.90
C ARG A 526 20.34 18.37 11.86
N PHE A 527 19.34 19.23 11.72
CA PHE A 527 19.11 20.35 12.62
C PHE A 527 18.85 19.90 14.06
N ALA A 528 18.00 18.90 14.27
CA ALA A 528 17.73 18.37 15.60
C ALA A 528 19.01 17.81 16.25
N ASP A 529 19.80 17.03 15.51
CA ASP A 529 21.05 16.44 16.00
C ASP A 529 22.09 17.52 16.32
N ARG A 530 22.24 18.53 15.45
CA ARG A 530 23.17 19.64 15.67
C ARG A 530 22.76 20.52 16.82
N ARG A 531 21.48 20.89 16.90
CA ARG A 531 20.93 21.69 18.00
C ARG A 531 21.18 21.04 19.36
N ALA A 532 21.07 19.70 19.45
CA ALA A 532 21.37 18.96 20.68
C ALA A 532 22.86 18.97 21.07
N SER A 533 23.77 19.25 20.12
CA SER A 533 25.22 19.25 20.33
C SER A 533 25.84 20.63 20.57
N VAL A 534 25.08 21.72 20.39
CA VAL A 534 25.57 23.10 20.59
C VAL A 534 25.91 23.34 22.06
N ARG A 535 27.13 23.82 22.33
CA ARG A 535 27.63 24.07 23.69
C ARG A 535 27.16 25.42 24.21
N ASP A 536 26.87 25.51 25.50
CA ASP A 536 26.40 26.75 26.14
C ASP A 536 27.39 27.92 25.99
N GLN A 537 28.69 27.65 25.96
CA GLN A 537 29.72 28.68 25.74
C GLN A 537 29.60 29.36 24.36
N ASP A 538 29.25 28.58 23.33
CA ASP A 538 29.08 29.09 21.96
C ASP A 538 27.79 29.93 21.88
N ILE A 539 26.74 29.50 22.61
CA ILE A 539 25.48 30.23 22.76
C ILE A 539 25.71 31.59 23.42
N ASP A 540 26.38 31.62 24.57
CA ASP A 540 26.63 32.87 25.31
C ASP A 540 27.48 33.85 24.50
N SER A 541 28.50 33.35 23.79
CA SER A 541 29.34 34.15 22.90
C SER A 541 28.52 34.77 21.77
N ARG A 542 27.68 33.96 21.10
CA ARG A 542 26.81 34.44 20.01
C ARG A 542 25.80 35.48 20.48
N ILE A 543 25.18 35.28 21.65
CA ILE A 543 24.23 36.24 22.22
C ILE A 543 24.90 37.59 22.46
N ARG A 544 26.09 37.60 23.08
CA ARG A 544 26.84 38.83 23.37
C ARG A 544 27.20 39.58 22.09
N GLU A 545 27.64 38.88 21.05
CA GLU A 545 27.91 39.47 19.73
C GLU A 545 26.65 40.11 19.12
N GLU A 546 25.50 39.45 19.20
CA GLU A 546 24.28 39.96 18.60
C GLU A 546 23.72 41.17 19.36
N ILE A 547 23.79 41.17 20.69
CA ILE A 547 23.44 42.33 21.52
C ILE A 547 24.31 43.53 21.12
N GLN A 548 25.62 43.35 20.97
CA GLN A 548 26.52 44.43 20.56
C GLN A 548 26.17 44.99 19.16
N LYS A 549 25.71 44.15 18.23
CA LYS A 549 25.24 44.60 16.90
C LYS A 549 23.93 45.39 16.98
N VAL A 550 23.01 44.97 17.85
CA VAL A 550 21.70 45.62 18.04
C VAL A 550 21.82 47.00 18.69
N PHE A 551 22.85 47.21 19.50
CA PHE A 551 23.17 48.50 20.13
C PHE A 551 24.39 49.16 19.45
N PRO A 552 24.26 49.67 18.20
CA PRO A 552 25.38 50.23 17.47
C PRO A 552 25.91 51.51 18.12
N ALA A 553 27.13 51.90 17.72
CA ALA A 553 27.69 53.18 18.08
C ALA A 553 26.84 54.33 17.47
N GLY A 554 26.77 55.43 18.19
CA GLY A 554 25.96 56.60 17.91
C GLY A 554 26.55 57.81 18.64
N GLU A 555 26.43 58.96 18.01
CA GLU A 555 27.13 60.19 18.39
C GLU A 555 26.66 60.72 19.75
N GLY A 556 27.60 61.09 20.64
CA GLY A 556 27.29 61.69 21.94
C GLY A 556 26.80 60.76 23.06
N VAL A 557 26.68 59.45 22.80
CA VAL A 557 26.29 58.43 23.80
C VAL A 557 27.36 57.34 23.85
N GLU A 558 27.89 56.99 25.02
CA GLU A 558 28.77 55.83 25.21
C GLU A 558 27.96 54.55 25.46
N ARG A 559 28.53 53.38 25.18
CA ARG A 559 27.94 52.08 25.54
C ARG A 559 28.93 51.26 26.35
N ILE A 560 28.47 50.73 27.47
CA ILE A 560 29.20 49.74 28.25
C ILE A 560 28.38 48.47 28.24
N PHE A 561 28.97 47.41 27.70
CA PHE A 561 28.34 46.10 27.61
C PHE A 561 28.80 45.21 28.78
N PHE A 562 27.83 44.53 29.38
CA PHE A 562 28.02 43.43 30.33
C PHE A 562 28.96 43.76 31.50
N PRO A 563 28.78 44.89 32.22
CA PRO A 563 29.58 45.15 33.41
C PRO A 563 29.12 44.25 34.57
N ASP A 564 30.08 43.58 35.19
CA ASP A 564 29.89 42.81 36.43
C ASP A 564 30.16 43.68 37.67
N LYS A 565 30.87 44.80 37.50
CA LYS A 565 31.33 45.65 38.61
C LYS A 565 31.25 47.13 38.25
N SER A 566 30.96 47.95 39.25
CA SER A 566 30.84 49.42 39.13
C SER A 566 32.08 50.10 38.52
N GLY A 567 33.28 49.57 38.78
CA GLY A 567 34.54 50.10 38.25
C GLY A 567 34.72 49.92 36.73
N GLN A 568 33.94 49.06 36.09
CA GLN A 568 33.96 48.87 34.63
C GLN A 568 33.14 49.93 33.88
N ILE A 569 32.37 50.75 34.59
CA ILE A 569 31.56 51.83 34.03
C ILE A 569 32.26 53.16 34.34
N PRO A 570 32.85 53.85 33.35
CA PRO A 570 33.57 55.11 33.56
C PRO A 570 32.73 56.17 34.26
N ASP A 571 33.33 56.95 35.16
CA ASP A 571 32.68 58.10 35.83
C ASP A 571 33.06 59.40 35.09
N ARG A 572 32.33 59.73 34.03
CA ARG A 572 32.58 60.89 33.15
C ARG A 572 31.28 61.63 32.81
N PRO A 573 31.33 62.93 32.45
CA PRO A 573 30.15 63.70 32.06
C PRO A 573 29.69 63.40 30.62
N VAL A 574 29.38 62.15 30.33
CA VAL A 574 28.87 61.69 29.03
C VAL A 574 27.72 60.70 29.26
N ILE A 575 26.66 60.78 28.46
CA ILE A 575 25.53 59.85 28.58
C ILE A 575 26.03 58.45 28.21
N THR A 576 25.86 57.49 29.10
CA THR A 576 26.32 56.11 28.93
C THR A 576 25.15 55.16 29.04
N LEU A 577 24.87 54.43 27.95
CA LEU A 577 24.00 53.27 27.97
C LEU A 577 24.76 52.09 28.58
N VAL A 578 24.25 51.56 29.69
CA VAL A 578 24.82 50.39 30.35
C VAL A 578 23.92 49.20 30.04
N ILE A 579 24.40 48.30 29.18
CA ILE A 579 23.64 47.14 28.69
C ILE A 579 24.07 45.90 29.49
N LEU A 580 23.16 45.33 30.27
CA LEU A 580 23.45 44.18 31.12
C LEU A 580 23.46 42.85 30.34
N GLY A 581 24.14 41.85 30.91
CA GLY A 581 24.22 40.50 30.36
C GLY A 581 22.86 39.79 30.36
N PRO A 582 22.63 38.82 29.45
CA PRO A 582 21.38 38.06 29.40
C PRO A 582 21.09 37.26 30.69
N ASP A 583 22.13 36.98 31.47
CA ASP A 583 22.11 36.36 32.80
C ASP A 583 21.73 37.33 33.93
N GLN A 584 21.79 38.64 33.67
CA GLN A 584 21.48 39.71 34.62
C GLN A 584 20.06 40.26 34.35
N SER A 585 19.04 39.40 34.42
CA SER A 585 17.68 39.71 33.99
C SER A 585 16.72 40.06 35.15
N VAL A 586 15.70 40.87 34.86
CA VAL A 586 14.71 41.32 35.85
C VAL A 586 13.90 40.16 36.44
N GLN A 587 13.57 39.14 35.64
CA GLN A 587 12.76 38.02 36.10
C GLN A 587 13.57 36.93 36.80
N GLU A 588 14.82 36.70 36.37
CA GLU A 588 15.63 35.58 36.85
C GLU A 588 16.59 36.01 37.97
N THR A 589 16.85 37.31 38.14
CA THR A 589 17.76 37.87 39.16
C THR A 589 17.05 38.87 40.07
N PRO A 590 16.50 38.45 41.22
CA PRO A 590 15.76 39.32 42.14
C PRO A 590 16.56 40.53 42.64
N GLU A 591 17.87 40.37 42.81
CA GLU A 591 18.79 41.40 43.33
C GLU A 591 19.20 42.43 42.28
N ILE A 592 18.83 42.26 41.00
CA ILE A 592 19.40 43.06 39.91
C ILE A 592 19.15 44.56 40.07
N ARG A 593 18.00 44.94 40.62
CA ARG A 593 17.69 46.36 40.89
C ARG A 593 18.63 46.95 41.93
N LYS A 594 18.98 46.18 42.95
CA LYS A 594 19.92 46.58 44.00
C LYS A 594 21.34 46.66 43.45
N GLU A 595 21.73 45.76 42.56
CA GLU A 595 23.02 45.79 41.88
C GLU A 595 23.14 47.02 40.98
N VAL A 596 22.13 47.29 40.15
CA VAL A 596 22.02 48.50 39.32
C VAL A 596 22.12 49.77 40.18
N GLU A 597 21.39 49.83 41.30
CA GLU A 597 21.45 50.96 42.23
C GLU A 597 22.86 51.13 42.82
N THR A 598 23.52 50.04 43.20
CA THR A 598 24.88 50.04 43.74
C THR A 598 25.87 50.54 42.70
N MET A 599 25.83 50.00 41.48
CA MET A 599 26.71 50.41 40.39
C MET A 599 26.43 51.86 39.91
N THR A 600 25.21 52.36 40.11
CA THR A 600 24.87 53.77 39.86
C THR A 600 25.47 54.69 40.92
N LYS A 601 25.55 54.25 42.18
CA LYS A 601 26.08 55.06 43.29
C LYS A 601 27.59 55.01 43.40
N GLU A 602 28.21 53.92 42.95
CA GLU A 602 29.64 53.63 43.18
C GLU A 602 30.46 53.61 41.88
N TYR A 603 31.75 53.89 42.01
CA TYR A 603 32.79 53.68 41.00
C TYR A 603 33.99 53.02 41.66
N GLY A 604 34.09 51.70 41.55
CA GLY A 604 35.07 50.92 42.30
C GLY A 604 34.80 50.99 43.80
N LYS A 605 35.69 51.63 44.56
CA LYS A 605 35.54 51.85 46.01
C LYS A 605 35.09 53.27 46.38
N SER A 606 34.89 54.14 45.38
CA SER A 606 34.55 55.56 45.57
C SER A 606 33.09 55.82 45.19
N ALA A 607 32.52 56.93 45.67
CA ALA A 607 31.20 57.37 45.22
C ALA A 607 31.28 57.91 43.78
N ARG A 608 30.29 57.59 42.95
CA ARG A 608 30.15 58.07 41.57
C ARG A 608 29.67 59.52 41.55
N THR A 609 30.28 60.35 40.71
CA THR A 609 29.94 61.77 40.54
C THR A 609 28.80 61.93 39.53
N TYR A 610 28.90 61.30 38.36
CA TYR A 610 27.98 61.50 37.22
C TYR A 610 26.87 60.42 37.19
N LYS A 611 26.10 60.30 38.28
CA LYS A 611 25.05 59.28 38.44
C LYS A 611 23.96 59.38 37.38
N SER A 612 23.49 60.59 37.10
CA SER A 612 22.42 60.87 36.12
C SER A 612 22.86 60.70 34.66
N ALA A 613 24.13 60.39 34.41
CA ALA A 613 24.64 60.13 33.07
C ALA A 613 24.46 58.67 32.65
N LEU A 614 24.10 57.76 33.57
CA LEU A 614 23.89 56.34 33.29
C LEU A 614 22.43 56.06 32.94
N LEU A 615 22.22 55.31 31.86
CA LEU A 615 20.94 54.76 31.46
C LEU A 615 21.07 53.24 31.39
N TRP A 616 20.34 52.51 32.24
CA TRP A 616 20.47 51.06 32.31
C TRP A 616 19.49 50.37 31.37
N ILE A 617 20.01 49.48 30.53
CA ILE A 617 19.20 48.62 29.66
C ILE A 617 19.30 47.20 30.23
N VAL A 618 18.19 46.70 30.77
CA VAL A 618 18.14 45.43 31.52
C VAL A 618 17.25 44.41 30.80
N PRO A 619 17.74 43.17 30.59
CA PRO A 619 16.93 42.15 29.94
C PRO A 619 15.78 41.68 30.83
N GLU A 620 14.66 41.31 30.22
CA GLU A 620 13.51 40.73 30.94
C GLU A 620 13.78 39.27 31.36
N SER A 621 14.25 38.42 30.43
CA SER A 621 14.61 37.00 30.66
C SER A 621 15.61 36.50 29.61
N GLY A 622 16.54 35.62 29.96
CA GLY A 622 17.54 35.10 29.01
C GLY A 622 17.12 33.86 28.19
N GLY A 623 16.08 33.13 28.62
CA GLY A 623 15.71 31.81 28.08
C GLY A 623 15.45 31.78 26.57
N GLN A 624 14.55 32.64 26.05
CA GLN A 624 14.22 32.66 24.62
C GLN A 624 15.42 33.06 23.75
N LEU A 625 16.27 33.97 24.25
CA LEU A 625 17.46 34.43 23.54
C LEU A 625 18.48 33.31 23.36
N ARG A 626 18.65 32.46 24.39
CA ARG A 626 19.46 31.24 24.32
C ARG A 626 18.92 30.23 23.31
N GLU A 627 17.60 30.03 23.26
CA GLU A 627 17.01 29.13 22.28
C GLU A 627 17.20 29.61 20.84
N GLU A 628 16.94 30.88 20.53
CA GLU A 628 17.13 31.41 19.17
C GLU A 628 18.61 31.39 18.75
N ALA A 629 19.54 31.68 19.67
CA ALA A 629 20.97 31.59 19.42
C ALA A 629 21.40 30.15 19.12
N ARG A 630 20.89 29.18 19.89
CA ARG A 630 21.14 27.74 19.67
C ARG A 630 20.67 27.29 18.29
N LYS A 631 19.49 27.73 17.85
CA LYS A 631 18.96 27.42 16.51
C LYS A 631 19.85 28.02 15.42
N LEU A 632 20.28 29.27 15.56
CA LEU A 632 21.12 29.91 14.56
C LEU A 632 22.48 29.21 14.42
N ILE A 633 23.13 28.89 15.55
CA ILE A 633 24.41 28.16 15.55
C ILE A 633 24.25 26.80 14.84
N ALA A 634 23.22 26.03 15.20
CA ALA A 634 22.98 24.73 14.58
C ALA A 634 22.81 24.81 13.05
N TRP A 635 22.13 25.84 12.54
CA TRP A 635 22.00 26.01 11.09
C TRP A 635 23.31 26.44 10.40
N GLU A 636 24.10 27.30 11.05
CA GLU A 636 25.39 27.73 10.52
C GLU A 636 26.40 26.58 10.51
N ASP A 637 26.42 25.74 11.56
CA ASP A 637 27.25 24.53 11.61
C ASP A 637 26.94 23.57 10.44
N ILE A 638 25.66 23.36 10.13
CA ILE A 638 25.22 22.52 9.01
C ILE A 638 25.74 23.06 7.67
N ARG A 639 25.77 24.39 7.50
CA ARG A 639 26.29 25.03 6.28
C ARG A 639 27.80 24.84 6.17
N ASP A 640 28.50 24.98 7.29
CA ASP A 640 29.96 25.03 7.32
C ASP A 640 30.60 23.62 7.21
N GLU A 641 29.84 22.54 7.42
CA GLU A 641 30.26 21.15 7.22
C GLU A 641 30.56 20.75 5.75
N GLY A 642 30.21 21.57 4.77
CA GLY A 642 30.52 21.29 3.36
C GLY A 642 29.81 20.05 2.79
N LEU A 643 28.61 19.77 3.30
CA LEU A 643 27.81 18.60 2.91
C LEU A 643 27.38 18.68 1.43
N SER A 644 27.25 17.51 0.79
CA SER A 644 26.65 17.40 -0.55
C SER A 644 25.13 17.57 -0.46
N LEU A 645 24.69 18.83 -0.36
CA LEU A 645 23.30 19.24 -0.43
C LEU A 645 22.91 19.51 -1.89
N ASP A 646 21.70 19.10 -2.28
CA ASP A 646 21.11 19.49 -3.56
C ASP A 646 20.71 20.98 -3.57
N GLU A 647 20.34 21.51 -4.73
CA GLU A 647 20.01 22.94 -4.88
C GLU A 647 18.78 23.36 -4.03
N SER A 648 17.81 22.46 -3.86
CA SER A 648 16.60 22.72 -3.06
C SER A 648 16.94 22.82 -1.58
N GLN A 649 17.72 21.86 -1.07
CA GLN A 649 18.22 21.83 0.30
C GLN A 649 19.11 23.04 0.61
N ARG A 650 19.95 23.47 -0.33
CA ARG A 650 20.75 24.70 -0.15
C ARG A 650 19.87 25.93 0.01
N LYS A 651 18.87 26.11 -0.85
CA LYS A 651 17.92 27.23 -0.74
C LYS A 651 17.15 27.20 0.57
N GLN A 652 16.72 26.01 1.01
CA GLN A 652 16.04 25.84 2.30
C GLN A 652 16.94 26.18 3.49
N LEU A 653 18.21 25.75 3.46
CA LEU A 653 19.21 26.05 4.48
C LEU A 653 19.48 27.56 4.58
N ASP A 654 19.72 28.22 3.45
CA ASP A 654 19.97 29.68 3.41
C ASP A 654 18.77 30.48 3.94
N ALA A 655 17.55 30.08 3.55
CA ALA A 655 16.33 30.69 4.06
C ALA A 655 16.19 30.50 5.58
N SER A 656 16.52 29.30 6.09
CA SER A 656 16.45 28.97 7.52
C SER A 656 17.48 29.76 8.33
N ILE A 657 18.71 29.92 7.84
CA ILE A 657 19.75 30.76 8.47
C ILE A 657 19.30 32.22 8.50
N LYS A 658 18.77 32.74 7.37
CA LYS A 658 18.29 34.12 7.30
C LYS A 658 17.15 34.37 8.29
N LYS A 659 16.21 33.43 8.39
CA LYS A 659 15.11 33.48 9.36
C LYS A 659 15.63 33.42 10.79
N ALA A 660 16.48 32.44 11.13
CA ALA A 660 17.03 32.30 12.48
C ALA A 660 17.85 33.52 12.92
N ARG A 661 18.58 34.16 12.00
CA ARG A 661 19.31 35.40 12.28
C ARG A 661 18.36 36.55 12.61
N ARG A 662 17.32 36.76 11.80
CA ARG A 662 16.30 37.78 12.06
C ARG A 662 15.59 37.51 13.38
N ASP A 663 15.18 36.28 13.63
CA ASP A 663 14.44 35.88 14.82
C ASP A 663 15.30 36.07 16.09
N LEU A 664 16.61 35.84 16.01
CA LEU A 664 17.55 36.17 17.09
C LEU A 664 17.63 37.69 17.34
N THR A 665 17.78 38.51 16.30
CA THR A 665 17.80 39.97 16.42
C THR A 665 16.48 40.50 17.03
N GLU A 666 15.33 39.99 16.58
CA GLU A 666 14.02 40.34 17.15
C GLU A 666 13.90 39.90 18.61
N SER A 667 14.46 38.75 18.97
CA SER A 667 14.50 38.25 20.35
C SER A 667 15.30 39.20 21.26
N VAL A 668 16.41 39.77 20.78
CA VAL A 668 17.15 40.82 21.51
C VAL A 668 16.24 42.03 21.78
N TRP A 669 15.54 42.55 20.77
CA TRP A 669 14.64 43.70 20.95
C TRP A 669 13.51 43.44 21.95
N ARG A 670 12.91 42.24 21.90
CA ARG A 670 11.85 41.85 22.85
C ARG A 670 12.38 41.70 24.27
N THR A 671 13.61 41.20 24.41
CA THR A 671 14.26 40.93 25.70
C THR A 671 14.72 42.23 26.37
N TYR A 672 15.35 43.14 25.62
CA TYR A 672 15.93 44.39 26.13
C TYR A 672 14.96 45.57 26.03
N LYS A 673 13.82 45.46 26.74
CA LYS A 673 12.77 46.50 26.76
C LYS A 673 12.70 47.30 28.06
N ASN A 674 13.48 46.95 29.08
CA ASN A 674 13.46 47.63 30.37
C ASN A 674 14.56 48.68 30.44
N ILE A 675 14.16 49.92 30.71
CA ILE A 675 15.07 51.04 31.00
C ILE A 675 14.93 51.38 32.48
N MET A 676 16.04 51.44 33.21
CA MET A 676 16.08 51.75 34.65
C MET A 676 16.91 53.00 34.94
#